data_AF-A0A1H9NFA3-F1
#
_entry.id   AF-A0A1H9NFA3-F1
#
_cell.length_a   1.000
_cell.length_b   1.000
_cell.length_c   1.000
_cell.angle_alpha   90.00
_cell.angle_beta   90.00
_cell.angle_gamma   90.00
#
_symmetry.space_group_name_H-M   'P 1'
#
loop_
_entity.id
_entity.type
_entity.pdbx_description
1 polymer ?
#
loop_
_entity_poly.entity_id
_entity_poly.type
_entity_poly.pdbx_seq_one_letter_code
_entity_poly.pdbx_strand_id
1 'polypeptide(L)'
;MGLRELIGEKSPDSMLVRRDASALLHGAVRVESEQGGWCRPWRLSAEQMRALGSCQAWHPGLFRQMGRATSGICVEFTTDSSEVALEVKPDAEPTGTRAVLDYVDGRGEGRALPHDGLSCDVDGRHLAARLPREGDGYVVFDLDDPEAAPLGGIMQLPGMGETHHVRIWLPCLRGCAVRSVVGNGSIIEPVAQREQLLVLGDSIAQGFVCDDPALGWPSLLAQRLGLDLVNQGIGGQVFQPGSLFGLARSISPVRIVVELGANYRYEPCRERLVSRDIRSYLLELSRLWPEVPTYVLTPLWHDEAAYPSHRLSCYSSVGVFLSAHTAPHDQMTLVDGARLLDPKSTLMADGFEHPNPEGSAQIAERLYLCMCAHRGSDEGRRARALEILAGAPRRAFPALELARRGKGDIVLAQDGCVLMRDAGGMQLLWADDQKVGAAVVKALVEPGVVDVLEPSLVREVELAHGLTKVVPYHLALWEKNEAVAPSLFDLAPTAPAAPGPRAKASGKARVKFARDEGVRREIRPLDRSFATAIRDRYENSSYLSDADLSRMLDEGRFLGAFELRKGEGGEVAELVGFVGEHDVGSIGMLTVFPDHRRQGWGEALEVAKINQVLDRGDVPWCEVYPDHRASVRLQKKLGFKVTPSNEQCFLLASEPEPPRGSVPTFLMGTAPSGGSAR
;
A
#
# COMPACT_ATOMS: atom_id res chain seq x y z
N MET A 1 -13.02 12.09 46.19
CA MET A 1 -14.41 11.87 45.77
C MET A 1 -14.37 11.71 44.27
N GLY A 2 -14.87 10.60 43.73
CA GLY A 2 -14.86 10.38 42.26
C GLY A 2 -15.99 11.14 41.57
N LEU A 3 -15.91 11.34 40.26
CA LEU A 3 -16.92 12.08 39.49
C LEU A 3 -18.35 11.51 39.68
N ARG A 4 -18.47 10.19 39.81
CA ARG A 4 -19.77 9.52 40.10
C ARG A 4 -20.41 9.98 41.41
N GLU A 5 -19.59 10.15 42.46
CA GLU A 5 -20.06 10.60 43.78
C GLU A 5 -20.50 12.06 43.70
N LEU A 6 -19.72 12.91 43.01
CA LEU A 6 -20.03 14.32 42.79
C LEU A 6 -21.36 14.50 42.03
N ILE A 7 -21.61 13.73 40.97
CA ILE A 7 -22.88 13.81 40.20
C ILE A 7 -24.11 13.51 41.08
N GLY A 8 -23.96 12.68 42.13
CA GLY A 8 -25.06 12.30 43.03
C GLY A 8 -25.31 13.25 44.21
N GLU A 9 -24.44 14.24 44.45
CA GLU A 9 -24.58 15.17 45.58
C GLU A 9 -25.63 16.27 45.34
N LYS A 10 -26.14 16.88 46.42
CA LYS A 10 -27.18 17.92 46.37
C LYS A 10 -26.66 19.33 46.00
N SER A 11 -25.35 19.56 45.99
CA SER A 11 -24.75 20.84 45.55
C SER A 11 -23.37 20.68 44.86
N PRO A 12 -23.29 19.97 43.73
CA PRO A 12 -22.03 19.71 43.04
C PRO A 12 -21.64 20.79 42.01
N ASP A 13 -22.55 21.72 41.68
CA ASP A 13 -22.38 22.69 40.57
C ASP A 13 -21.16 23.61 40.69
N SER A 14 -20.60 23.80 41.90
CA SER A 14 -19.38 24.60 42.09
C SER A 14 -18.08 23.84 41.78
N MET A 15 -18.15 22.51 41.59
CA MET A 15 -16.98 21.63 41.39
C MET A 15 -17.00 20.89 40.03
N LEU A 16 -18.04 21.07 39.22
CA LEU A 16 -18.19 20.38 37.93
C LEU A 16 -18.28 21.39 36.79
N VAL A 17 -17.54 21.13 35.72
CA VAL A 17 -17.70 21.82 34.44
C VAL A 17 -18.64 21.02 33.55
N ARG A 18 -19.50 21.70 32.78
CA ARG A 18 -20.49 21.07 31.91
C ARG A 18 -20.56 21.72 30.55
N ARG A 19 -20.65 20.91 29.50
CA ARG A 19 -20.77 21.36 28.11
C ARG A 19 -21.83 20.56 27.38
N ASP A 20 -22.66 21.25 26.59
CA ASP A 20 -23.64 20.61 25.71
C ASP A 20 -22.94 19.70 24.70
N ALA A 21 -23.34 18.43 24.65
CA ALA A 21 -22.71 17.44 23.78
C ALA A 21 -22.94 17.76 22.29
N SER A 22 -24.03 18.45 21.94
CA SER A 22 -24.35 18.79 20.54
C SER A 22 -23.28 19.69 19.90
N ALA A 23 -22.61 20.52 20.70
CA ALA A 23 -21.54 21.41 20.24
C ALA A 23 -20.19 20.71 20.09
N LEU A 24 -20.10 19.43 20.48
CA LEU A 24 -18.88 18.62 20.50
C LEU A 24 -18.94 17.47 19.49
N LEU A 25 -20.02 17.37 18.69
CA LEU A 25 -20.24 16.25 17.79
C LEU A 25 -19.40 16.38 16.50
N HIS A 26 -18.75 15.28 16.13
CA HIS A 26 -18.11 15.07 14.83
C HIS A 26 -18.78 13.90 14.11
N GLY A 27 -18.84 13.97 12.77
CA GLY A 27 -19.36 12.88 11.93
C GLY A 27 -20.89 12.79 11.80
N ALA A 28 -21.65 13.59 12.55
CA ALA A 28 -23.11 13.66 12.43
C ALA A 28 -23.54 14.46 11.19
N VAL A 29 -24.46 13.91 10.39
CA VAL A 29 -25.08 14.59 9.24
C VAL A 29 -26.19 15.56 9.68
N ARG A 30 -26.90 15.21 10.76
CA ARG A 30 -27.87 16.10 11.42
C ARG A 30 -27.98 15.76 12.89
N VAL A 31 -28.45 16.72 13.68
CA VAL A 31 -28.75 16.55 15.10
C VAL A 31 -30.21 16.92 15.34
N GLU A 32 -30.94 16.06 16.02
CA GLU A 32 -32.36 16.25 16.34
C GLU A 32 -32.54 16.50 17.83
N SER A 33 -33.14 17.63 18.20
CA SER A 33 -33.41 17.94 19.62
C SER A 33 -34.55 17.07 20.16
N GLU A 34 -34.36 16.52 21.36
CA GLU A 34 -35.35 15.79 22.14
C GLU A 34 -35.69 16.57 23.43
N GLN A 35 -36.66 16.09 24.21
CA GLN A 35 -37.04 16.75 25.47
C GLN A 35 -35.93 16.68 26.52
N GLY A 36 -35.86 17.66 27.42
CA GLY A 36 -34.94 17.63 28.57
C GLY A 36 -33.46 17.85 28.21
N GLY A 37 -33.18 18.54 27.11
CA GLY A 37 -31.83 18.87 26.65
C GLY A 37 -31.10 17.72 25.94
N TRP A 38 -31.76 16.57 25.77
CA TRP A 38 -31.22 15.47 24.98
C TRP A 38 -31.21 15.84 23.50
N CYS A 39 -30.21 15.37 22.77
CA CYS A 39 -30.15 15.45 21.32
C CYS A 39 -29.73 14.11 20.72
N ARG A 40 -30.23 13.84 19.53
CA ARG A 40 -29.96 12.62 18.78
C ARG A 40 -29.09 12.95 17.58
N PRO A 41 -27.83 12.52 17.57
CA PRO A 41 -27.01 12.60 16.38
C PRO A 41 -27.46 11.54 15.37
N TRP A 42 -27.49 11.92 14.10
CA TRP A 42 -27.81 11.04 12.99
C TRP A 42 -26.71 11.10 11.97
N ARG A 43 -26.23 9.92 11.56
CA ARG A 43 -25.35 9.81 10.40
C ARG A 43 -26.10 9.91 9.07
N LEU A 44 -27.44 9.86 9.05
CA LEU A 44 -28.23 9.94 7.82
C LEU A 44 -29.18 11.15 7.80
N SER A 45 -29.35 11.77 6.63
CA SER A 45 -30.37 12.80 6.43
C SER A 45 -31.79 12.21 6.49
N ALA A 46 -32.79 13.07 6.71
CA ALA A 46 -34.19 12.63 6.75
C ALA A 46 -34.66 12.08 5.40
N GLU A 47 -34.16 12.65 4.30
CA GLU A 47 -34.36 12.21 2.92
C GLU A 47 -33.86 10.78 2.70
N GLN A 48 -32.62 10.50 3.12
CA GLN A 48 -32.04 9.16 3.03
C GLN A 48 -32.85 8.14 3.84
N MET A 49 -33.24 8.50 5.06
CA MET A 49 -34.08 7.61 5.89
C MET A 49 -35.42 7.27 5.22
N ARG A 50 -36.03 8.20 4.48
CA ARG A 50 -37.23 7.92 3.68
C ARG A 50 -36.93 7.00 2.50
N ALA A 51 -35.83 7.21 1.78
CA ALA A 51 -35.43 6.37 0.65
C ALA A 51 -35.12 4.92 1.09
N LEU A 52 -34.36 4.76 2.17
CA LEU A 52 -33.99 3.47 2.77
C LEU A 52 -35.19 2.71 3.35
N GLY A 53 -36.26 3.43 3.74
CA GLY A 53 -37.51 2.84 4.21
C GLY A 53 -38.56 2.57 3.13
N SER A 54 -38.27 2.89 1.86
CA SER A 54 -39.24 2.80 0.77
C SER A 54 -39.35 1.37 0.19
N CYS A 55 -40.34 1.14 -0.67
CA CYS A 55 -40.48 -0.13 -1.40
C CYS A 55 -39.38 -0.36 -2.46
N GLN A 56 -38.53 0.63 -2.72
CA GLN A 56 -37.37 0.48 -3.60
C GLN A 56 -36.16 -0.12 -2.86
N ALA A 57 -36.16 -0.08 -1.53
CA ALA A 57 -35.12 -0.69 -0.72
C ALA A 57 -35.26 -2.21 -0.72
N TRP A 58 -34.12 -2.89 -0.64
CA TRP A 58 -34.07 -4.34 -0.60
C TRP A 58 -34.66 -4.89 0.70
N HIS A 59 -34.24 -4.32 1.84
CA HIS A 59 -34.74 -4.68 3.16
C HIS A 59 -35.15 -3.42 3.95
N PRO A 60 -36.28 -2.77 3.61
CA PRO A 60 -36.65 -1.47 4.17
C PRO A 60 -36.88 -1.47 5.69
N GLY A 61 -37.26 -2.62 6.26
CA GLY A 61 -37.37 -2.79 7.71
C GLY A 61 -35.99 -2.76 8.39
N LEU A 62 -35.06 -3.56 7.87
CA LEU A 62 -33.69 -3.65 8.37
C LEU A 62 -32.95 -2.32 8.22
N PHE A 63 -32.98 -1.71 7.02
CA PHE A 63 -32.25 -0.46 6.76
C PHE A 63 -32.73 0.70 7.63
N ARG A 64 -34.04 0.79 7.90
CA ARG A 64 -34.59 1.80 8.83
C ARG A 64 -34.14 1.61 10.27
N GLN A 65 -33.92 0.37 10.70
CA GLN A 65 -33.40 0.09 12.04
C GLN A 65 -31.90 0.41 12.11
N MET A 66 -31.11 -0.10 11.15
CA MET A 66 -29.66 0.11 11.06
C MET A 66 -29.26 1.58 10.84
N GLY A 67 -30.06 2.33 10.08
CA GLY A 67 -29.83 3.75 9.83
C GLY A 67 -29.97 4.64 11.07
N ARG A 68 -30.48 4.12 12.19
CA ARG A 68 -30.53 4.81 13.48
C ARG A 68 -29.24 4.69 14.28
N ALA A 69 -28.36 3.75 13.92
CA ALA A 69 -27.12 3.56 14.64
C ALA A 69 -26.23 4.81 14.56
N THR A 70 -25.39 5.02 15.57
CA THR A 70 -24.48 6.18 15.67
C THR A 70 -23.05 5.87 15.23
N SER A 71 -22.87 4.81 14.43
CA SER A 71 -21.55 4.38 13.95
C SER A 71 -20.77 5.53 13.30
N GLY A 72 -19.50 5.66 13.72
CA GLY A 72 -18.56 6.68 13.25
C GLY A 72 -18.75 8.09 13.83
N ILE A 73 -19.80 8.34 14.61
CA ILE A 73 -20.01 9.63 15.28
C ILE A 73 -19.22 9.64 16.59
N CYS A 74 -18.58 10.76 16.91
CA CYS A 74 -17.88 10.94 18.18
C CYS A 74 -18.17 12.31 18.82
N VAL A 75 -17.87 12.41 20.11
CA VAL A 75 -17.90 13.62 20.93
C VAL A 75 -16.44 13.99 21.22
N GLU A 76 -15.96 15.13 20.72
CA GLU A 76 -14.55 15.50 20.75
C GLU A 76 -14.32 16.89 21.35
N PHE A 77 -13.38 16.97 22.30
CA PHE A 77 -13.13 18.18 23.09
C PHE A 77 -11.76 18.14 23.76
N THR A 78 -11.32 19.29 24.28
CA THR A 78 -10.20 19.39 25.20
C THR A 78 -10.70 19.72 26.61
N THR A 79 -10.03 19.18 27.63
CA THR A 79 -10.40 19.40 29.04
C THR A 79 -9.18 19.27 29.94
N ASP A 80 -9.20 19.92 31.10
CA ASP A 80 -8.27 19.72 32.21
C ASP A 80 -8.84 18.78 33.30
N SER A 81 -9.94 18.09 33.00
CA SER A 81 -10.57 17.14 33.91
C SER A 81 -9.78 15.83 33.96
N SER A 82 -9.64 15.24 35.15
CA SER A 82 -9.08 13.89 35.30
C SER A 82 -10.12 12.79 35.04
N GLU A 83 -11.42 13.12 35.21
CA GLU A 83 -12.54 12.25 34.86
C GLU A 83 -13.58 13.04 34.07
N VAL A 84 -14.18 12.38 33.07
CA VAL A 84 -15.32 12.92 32.33
C VAL A 84 -16.45 11.91 32.25
N ALA A 85 -17.67 12.42 32.30
CA ALA A 85 -18.90 11.66 32.11
C ALA A 85 -19.64 12.17 30.86
N LEU A 86 -19.91 11.28 29.90
CA LEU A 86 -20.86 11.57 28.83
C LEU A 86 -22.23 11.05 29.23
N GLU A 87 -23.19 11.97 29.34
CA GLU A 87 -24.59 11.59 29.50
C GLU A 87 -25.15 11.05 28.18
N VAL A 88 -25.58 9.79 28.24
CA VAL A 88 -25.99 9.03 27.07
C VAL A 88 -27.19 8.14 27.41
N LYS A 89 -28.12 8.06 26.46
CA LYS A 89 -29.26 7.13 26.48
C LYS A 89 -29.16 6.24 25.24
N PRO A 90 -28.55 5.05 25.35
CA PRO A 90 -28.51 4.09 24.26
C PRO A 90 -29.93 3.61 23.93
N ASP A 91 -30.22 3.44 22.64
CA ASP A 91 -31.43 2.78 22.21
C ASP A 91 -31.33 1.26 22.49
N ALA A 92 -32.48 0.59 22.47
CA ALA A 92 -32.49 -0.87 22.40
C ALA A 92 -31.76 -1.33 21.14
N GLU A 93 -31.11 -2.49 21.22
CA GLU A 93 -30.46 -3.06 20.05
C GLU A 93 -31.48 -3.35 18.95
N PRO A 94 -31.17 -2.97 17.70
CA PRO A 94 -31.94 -3.44 16.56
C PRO A 94 -32.04 -4.96 16.49
N THR A 95 -33.14 -5.49 15.97
CA THR A 95 -33.34 -6.94 15.84
C THR A 95 -32.28 -7.58 14.94
N GLY A 96 -31.90 -6.90 13.85
CA GLY A 96 -30.83 -7.38 12.96
C GLY A 96 -29.46 -7.46 13.63
N THR A 97 -29.12 -6.47 14.47
CA THR A 97 -27.92 -6.50 15.32
C THR A 97 -27.95 -7.72 16.23
N ARG A 98 -29.04 -7.87 17.01
CA ARG A 98 -29.17 -8.96 17.99
C ARG A 98 -29.02 -10.33 17.33
N ALA A 99 -29.60 -10.54 16.15
CA ALA A 99 -29.49 -11.81 15.44
C ALA A 99 -28.04 -12.18 15.07
N VAL A 100 -27.21 -11.21 14.70
CA VAL A 100 -25.78 -11.46 14.42
C VAL A 100 -25.00 -11.70 15.70
N LEU A 101 -25.28 -10.93 16.77
CA LEU A 101 -24.61 -11.13 18.06
C LEU A 101 -24.93 -12.51 18.64
N ASP A 102 -26.18 -12.96 18.60
CA ASP A 102 -26.58 -14.30 19.08
C ASP A 102 -25.84 -15.42 18.32
N TYR A 103 -25.54 -15.21 17.03
CA TYR A 103 -24.75 -16.15 16.24
C TYR A 103 -23.28 -16.19 16.67
N VAL A 104 -22.66 -15.03 16.90
CA VAL A 104 -21.27 -14.90 17.34
C VAL A 104 -21.09 -15.44 18.76
N ASP A 105 -21.97 -15.04 19.68
CA ASP A 105 -22.01 -15.53 21.06
C ASP A 105 -22.16 -17.05 21.11
N GLY A 106 -22.99 -17.61 20.23
CA GLY A 106 -23.18 -19.06 20.11
C GLY A 106 -21.93 -19.83 19.66
N ARG A 107 -20.90 -19.16 19.12
CA ARG A 107 -19.63 -19.76 18.70
C ARG A 107 -18.52 -19.67 19.75
N GLY A 108 -18.63 -18.80 20.74
CA GLY A 108 -17.56 -18.55 21.72
C GLY A 108 -17.51 -19.57 22.86
N GLU A 109 -16.32 -20.12 23.15
CA GLU A 109 -16.02 -20.82 24.42
C GLU A 109 -15.44 -19.82 25.46
N GLY A 110 -16.11 -18.70 25.75
CA GLY A 110 -15.53 -17.69 26.64
C GLY A 110 -16.30 -16.38 26.81
N ARG A 111 -15.91 -15.64 27.86
CA ARG A 111 -16.57 -14.47 28.47
C ARG A 111 -17.19 -13.47 27.47
N ALA A 112 -18.50 -13.21 27.62
CA ALA A 112 -19.24 -12.19 26.89
C ALA A 112 -18.58 -10.81 27.05
N LEU A 113 -17.93 -10.33 25.99
CA LEU A 113 -17.52 -8.93 25.87
C LEU A 113 -18.72 -8.12 25.39
N PRO A 114 -18.86 -6.84 25.77
CA PRO A 114 -19.82 -5.99 25.13
C PRO A 114 -19.41 -5.79 23.67
N HIS A 115 -20.16 -6.36 22.73
CA HIS A 115 -19.94 -6.22 21.28
C HIS A 115 -20.19 -4.79 20.74
N ASP A 116 -20.50 -3.84 21.61
CA ASP A 116 -20.82 -2.44 21.29
C ASP A 116 -20.79 -1.58 22.56
N GLY A 117 -20.67 -0.27 22.44
CA GLY A 117 -20.68 0.64 23.59
C GLY A 117 -20.10 2.01 23.27
N LEU A 118 -19.59 2.69 24.30
CA LEU A 118 -18.83 3.92 24.16
C LEU A 118 -17.38 3.65 24.52
N SER A 119 -16.45 3.99 23.63
CA SER A 119 -15.01 3.96 23.89
C SER A 119 -14.43 5.36 23.81
N CYS A 120 -13.22 5.54 24.34
CA CYS A 120 -12.63 6.87 24.47
C CYS A 120 -11.15 6.85 24.11
N ASP A 121 -10.73 7.71 23.19
CA ASP A 121 -9.33 8.02 22.94
C ASP A 121 -8.95 9.28 23.72
N VAL A 122 -7.88 9.22 24.49
CA VAL A 122 -7.32 10.35 25.24
C VAL A 122 -5.81 10.39 25.06
N ASP A 123 -5.28 11.47 24.50
CA ASP A 123 -3.83 11.69 24.30
C ASP A 123 -3.09 10.49 23.68
N GLY A 124 -3.73 9.80 22.72
CA GLY A 124 -3.18 8.64 22.04
C GLY A 124 -3.34 7.30 22.79
N ARG A 125 -3.92 7.29 23.99
CA ARG A 125 -4.35 6.08 24.70
C ARG A 125 -5.81 5.76 24.39
N HIS A 126 -6.11 4.48 24.22
CA HIS A 126 -7.46 3.99 23.97
C HIS A 126 -8.06 3.33 25.22
N LEU A 127 -9.27 3.75 25.59
CA LEU A 127 -10.07 3.20 26.68
C LEU A 127 -11.23 2.40 26.10
N ALA A 128 -11.23 1.10 26.39
CA ALA A 128 -12.16 0.14 25.80
C ALA A 128 -13.65 0.49 26.01
N ALA A 129 -14.44 0.03 25.04
CA ALA A 129 -15.88 0.19 24.99
C ALA A 129 -16.59 -0.30 26.26
N ARG A 130 -17.57 0.50 26.71
CA ARG A 130 -18.46 0.14 27.83
C ARG A 130 -19.84 0.78 27.65
N LEU A 131 -20.85 0.12 28.17
CA LEU A 131 -22.21 0.67 28.28
C LEU A 131 -22.40 1.37 29.64
N PRO A 132 -23.41 2.26 29.76
CA PRO A 132 -23.85 2.75 31.06
C PRO A 132 -24.16 1.60 32.01
N ARG A 133 -23.85 1.75 33.30
CA ARG A 133 -24.29 0.76 34.30
C ARG A 133 -25.81 0.80 34.42
N GLU A 134 -26.42 -0.28 34.87
CA GLU A 134 -27.87 -0.32 35.07
C GLU A 134 -28.30 0.79 36.04
N GLY A 135 -29.24 1.63 35.59
CA GLY A 135 -29.69 2.82 36.32
C GLY A 135 -28.89 4.11 36.09
N ASP A 136 -27.68 4.04 35.51
CA ASP A 136 -26.89 5.22 35.15
C ASP A 136 -27.38 5.82 33.81
N GLY A 137 -27.47 7.15 33.74
CA GLY A 137 -27.75 7.90 32.51
C GLY A 137 -26.49 8.43 31.81
N TYR A 138 -25.32 7.87 32.13
CA TYR A 138 -24.02 8.35 31.69
C TYR A 138 -22.93 7.27 31.71
N VAL A 139 -21.83 7.50 31.00
CA VAL A 139 -20.60 6.70 31.05
C VAL A 139 -19.44 7.56 31.51
N VAL A 140 -18.65 7.07 32.46
CA VAL A 140 -17.45 7.75 33.00
C VAL A 140 -16.18 7.15 32.40
N PHE A 141 -15.24 8.03 32.06
CA PHE A 141 -13.89 7.71 31.64
C PHE A 141 -12.87 8.43 32.53
N ASP A 142 -11.89 7.66 33.02
CA ASP A 142 -10.70 8.17 33.69
C ASP A 142 -9.69 8.58 32.61
N LEU A 143 -9.32 9.86 32.59
CA LEU A 143 -8.48 10.46 31.55
C LEU A 143 -6.98 10.40 31.90
N ASP A 144 -6.67 10.56 33.18
CA ASP A 144 -5.29 10.47 33.68
C ASP A 144 -4.65 9.13 33.32
N ASP A 145 -3.35 9.15 33.01
CA ASP A 145 -2.59 7.92 32.87
C ASP A 145 -2.44 7.25 34.25
N PRO A 146 -2.94 6.03 34.48
CA PRO A 146 -2.79 5.34 35.76
C PRO A 146 -1.34 5.16 36.22
N GLU A 147 -0.35 5.18 35.31
CA GLU A 147 1.08 5.13 35.66
C GLU A 147 1.65 6.50 36.09
N ALA A 148 1.02 7.60 35.67
CA ALA A 148 1.40 8.97 36.02
C ALA A 148 0.45 9.63 37.04
N ALA A 149 -0.68 8.99 37.34
CA ALA A 149 -1.72 9.51 38.20
C ALA A 149 -1.19 9.72 39.63
N PRO A 150 -1.60 10.80 40.33
CA PRO A 150 -1.29 10.99 41.74
C PRO A 150 -1.72 9.75 42.55
N LEU A 151 -0.96 9.40 43.60
CA LEU A 151 -1.28 8.33 44.55
C LEU A 151 -2.79 8.31 44.89
N GLY A 152 -3.42 7.15 44.69
CA GLY A 152 -4.87 7.00 44.66
C GLY A 152 -5.59 7.68 45.83
N GLY A 153 -6.55 8.55 45.49
CA GLY A 153 -7.44 9.22 46.44
C GLY A 153 -7.26 10.75 46.58
N ILE A 154 -6.25 11.35 45.95
CA ILE A 154 -6.08 12.81 45.90
C ILE A 154 -6.81 13.35 44.66
N MET A 155 -7.95 14.01 44.88
CA MET A 155 -8.62 14.81 43.85
C MET A 155 -7.73 16.01 43.52
N GLN A 156 -7.28 16.13 42.27
CA GLN A 156 -6.63 17.36 41.83
C GLN A 156 -7.64 18.52 41.91
N LEU A 157 -7.17 19.69 42.36
CA LEU A 157 -8.01 20.88 42.38
C LEU A 157 -8.40 21.25 40.93
N PRO A 158 -9.65 21.64 40.66
CA PRO A 158 -10.06 22.10 39.33
C PRO A 158 -9.10 23.18 38.80
N GLY A 159 -8.65 23.05 37.55
CA GLY A 159 -7.70 24.00 36.94
C GLY A 159 -6.21 23.69 37.17
N MET A 160 -5.87 22.59 37.85
CA MET A 160 -4.47 22.21 38.14
C MET A 160 -3.99 20.97 37.38
N GLY A 161 -4.86 20.36 36.57
CA GLY A 161 -4.57 19.18 35.75
C GLY A 161 -3.92 19.50 34.41
N GLU A 162 -3.33 18.48 33.79
CA GLU A 162 -2.86 18.58 32.40
C GLU A 162 -4.07 18.69 31.46
N THR A 163 -3.88 19.35 30.31
CA THR A 163 -4.93 19.44 29.30
C THR A 163 -4.92 18.20 28.42
N HIS A 164 -6.02 17.47 28.44
CA HIS A 164 -6.27 16.28 27.65
C HIS A 164 -7.02 16.61 26.37
N HIS A 165 -6.68 15.93 25.28
CA HIS A 165 -7.50 15.87 24.06
C HIS A 165 -8.29 14.57 24.04
N VAL A 166 -9.62 14.68 24.11
CA VAL A 166 -10.54 13.57 24.37
C VAL A 166 -11.49 13.37 23.19
N ARG A 167 -11.62 12.12 22.72
CA ARG A 167 -12.62 11.70 21.73
C ARG A 167 -13.39 10.50 22.25
N ILE A 168 -14.68 10.66 22.48
CA ILE A 168 -15.58 9.58 22.89
C ILE A 168 -16.35 9.09 21.65
N TRP A 169 -16.14 7.84 21.25
CA TRP A 169 -16.85 7.20 20.14
C TRP A 169 -18.23 6.71 20.59
N LEU A 170 -19.25 7.01 19.78
CA LEU A 170 -20.62 6.55 20.04
C LEU A 170 -20.83 5.10 19.54
N PRO A 171 -21.86 4.40 20.05
CA PRO A 171 -22.13 3.02 19.66
C PRO A 171 -22.31 2.84 18.15
N CYS A 172 -21.82 1.72 17.63
CA CYS A 172 -21.85 1.40 16.20
C CYS A 172 -23.02 0.47 15.81
N LEU A 173 -23.56 -0.30 16.76
CA LEU A 173 -24.62 -1.28 16.48
C LEU A 173 -26.00 -0.84 16.97
N ARG A 174 -26.10 0.32 17.62
CA ARG A 174 -27.35 0.94 18.09
C ARG A 174 -27.29 2.46 17.97
N GLY A 175 -28.45 3.10 18.05
CA GLY A 175 -28.54 4.55 18.18
C GLY A 175 -28.36 4.98 19.63
N CYS A 176 -28.15 6.28 19.85
CA CYS A 176 -28.22 6.86 21.18
C CYS A 176 -28.68 8.33 21.12
N ALA A 177 -29.17 8.84 22.25
CA ALA A 177 -29.26 10.28 22.49
C ALA A 177 -28.16 10.69 23.47
N VAL A 178 -27.59 11.88 23.29
CA VAL A 178 -26.57 12.48 24.17
C VAL A 178 -27.09 13.80 24.71
N ARG A 179 -26.57 14.26 25.86
CA ARG A 179 -27.00 15.53 26.45
C ARG A 179 -25.83 16.45 26.76
N SER A 180 -24.91 16.01 27.61
CA SER A 180 -23.75 16.82 27.96
C SER A 180 -22.56 15.98 28.40
N VAL A 181 -21.39 16.58 28.26
CA VAL A 181 -20.16 16.15 28.90
C VAL A 181 -20.04 16.89 30.23
N VAL A 182 -19.76 16.15 31.28
CA VAL A 182 -19.53 16.65 32.65
C VAL A 182 -18.13 16.26 33.06
N GLY A 183 -17.34 17.20 33.56
CA GLY A 183 -15.97 16.96 34.00
C GLY A 183 -15.74 17.49 35.42
N ASN A 184 -14.74 16.93 36.10
CA ASN A 184 -14.28 17.39 37.42
C ASN A 184 -13.18 18.47 37.35
N GLY A 185 -12.83 18.93 36.15
CA GLY A 185 -11.92 20.05 35.89
C GLY A 185 -12.62 21.40 35.80
N SER A 186 -11.98 22.35 35.12
CA SER A 186 -12.47 23.73 34.93
C SER A 186 -12.92 24.05 33.51
N ILE A 187 -12.44 23.31 32.49
CA ILE A 187 -12.75 23.58 31.08
C ILE A 187 -13.23 22.33 30.33
N ILE A 188 -14.16 22.53 29.38
CA ILE A 188 -14.49 21.57 28.31
C ILE A 188 -14.70 22.40 27.04
N GLU A 189 -13.72 22.36 26.14
CA GLU A 189 -13.70 23.19 24.93
C GLU A 189 -13.82 22.34 23.66
N PRO A 190 -14.66 22.75 22.69
CA PRO A 190 -14.83 22.01 21.45
C PRO A 190 -13.53 21.95 20.64
N VAL A 191 -13.27 20.80 20.02
CA VAL A 191 -12.27 20.67 18.96
C VAL A 191 -12.92 21.07 17.63
N ALA A 192 -12.18 21.77 16.76
CA ALA A 192 -12.71 22.16 15.46
C ALA A 192 -12.91 20.93 14.56
N GLN A 193 -14.04 20.90 13.84
CA GLN A 193 -14.30 19.87 12.83
C GLN A 193 -13.25 19.90 11.72
N ARG A 194 -12.91 18.71 11.22
CA ARG A 194 -11.92 18.50 10.18
C ARG A 194 -12.61 18.26 8.84
N GLU A 195 -11.81 18.22 7.79
CA GLU A 195 -12.27 17.72 6.50
C GLU A 195 -12.78 16.27 6.63
N GLN A 196 -13.71 15.89 5.77
CA GLN A 196 -14.52 14.68 5.99
C GLN A 196 -14.10 13.51 5.09
N LEU A 197 -14.03 12.32 5.69
CA LEU A 197 -14.04 11.04 5.00
C LEU A 197 -15.48 10.53 4.96
N LEU A 198 -16.06 10.37 3.76
CA LEU A 198 -17.36 9.72 3.59
C LEU A 198 -17.15 8.23 3.31
N VAL A 199 -17.75 7.37 4.14
CA VAL A 199 -17.79 5.93 3.89
C VAL A 199 -19.22 5.50 3.55
N LEU A 200 -19.42 5.00 2.35
CA LEU A 200 -20.67 4.42 1.85
C LEU A 200 -20.52 2.91 1.90
N GLY A 201 -21.16 2.23 2.86
CA GLY A 201 -20.97 0.78 2.96
C GLY A 201 -22.10 -0.01 3.58
N ASP A 202 -21.81 -1.24 3.98
CA ASP A 202 -22.81 -2.13 4.58
C ASP A 202 -22.54 -2.44 6.07
N SER A 203 -22.80 -3.67 6.52
CA SER A 203 -22.55 -4.10 7.91
C SER A 203 -21.07 -4.04 8.27
N ILE A 204 -20.18 -4.32 7.31
CA ILE A 204 -18.73 -4.29 7.53
C ILE A 204 -18.30 -2.86 7.84
N ALA A 205 -18.64 -1.88 7.00
CA ALA A 205 -18.44 -0.46 7.31
C ALA A 205 -19.20 0.01 8.56
N GLN A 206 -20.41 -0.51 8.85
CA GLN A 206 -21.13 -0.11 10.06
C GLN A 206 -20.38 -0.50 11.34
N GLY A 207 -19.53 -1.53 11.30
CA GLY A 207 -18.78 -2.03 12.46
C GLY A 207 -19.40 -3.25 13.11
N PHE A 208 -20.16 -4.05 12.36
CA PHE A 208 -20.71 -5.31 12.88
C PHE A 208 -19.61 -6.19 13.46
N VAL A 209 -19.73 -6.46 14.76
CA VAL A 209 -18.84 -7.36 15.51
C VAL A 209 -17.36 -6.94 15.47
N CYS A 210 -17.10 -5.63 15.33
CA CYS A 210 -15.77 -5.06 15.58
C CYS A 210 -15.49 -4.81 17.08
N ASP A 211 -16.49 -5.11 17.94
CA ASP A 211 -16.54 -5.00 19.40
C ASP A 211 -16.38 -3.58 19.99
N ASP A 212 -15.51 -2.76 19.41
CA ASP A 212 -15.24 -1.40 19.84
C ASP A 212 -15.44 -0.39 18.68
N PRO A 213 -16.29 0.63 18.84
CA PRO A 213 -16.60 1.58 17.76
C PRO A 213 -15.39 2.39 17.26
N ALA A 214 -14.31 2.50 18.05
CA ALA A 214 -13.07 3.16 17.63
C ALA A 214 -12.21 2.26 16.72
N LEU A 215 -12.41 0.93 16.78
CA LEU A 215 -11.55 -0.07 16.15
C LEU A 215 -12.13 -0.64 14.84
N GLY A 216 -13.34 -0.22 14.44
CA GLY A 216 -13.85 -0.48 13.10
C GLY A 216 -12.95 0.15 12.02
N TRP A 217 -12.81 -0.53 10.88
CA TRP A 217 -11.90 -0.07 9.80
C TRP A 217 -12.16 1.38 9.33
N PRO A 218 -13.41 1.90 9.27
CA PRO A 218 -13.64 3.30 8.88
C PRO A 218 -13.09 4.28 9.91
N SER A 219 -13.25 3.96 11.20
CA SER A 219 -12.76 4.78 12.32
C SER A 219 -11.24 4.83 12.30
N LEU A 220 -10.58 3.68 12.14
CA LEU A 220 -9.13 3.57 12.03
C LEU A 220 -8.57 4.31 10.81
N LEU A 221 -9.22 4.18 9.65
CA LEU A 221 -8.81 4.87 8.43
C LEU A 221 -8.95 6.39 8.57
N ALA A 222 -10.07 6.88 9.12
CA ALA A 222 -10.30 8.30 9.34
C ALA A 222 -9.26 8.91 10.29
N GLN A 223 -8.97 8.21 11.40
CA GLN A 223 -7.91 8.60 12.34
C GLN A 223 -6.56 8.74 11.66
N ARG A 224 -6.18 7.75 10.83
CA ARG A 224 -4.90 7.75 10.12
C ARG A 224 -4.79 8.85 9.07
N LEU A 225 -5.91 9.21 8.45
CA LEU A 225 -5.98 10.32 7.49
C LEU A 225 -6.08 11.70 8.17
N GLY A 226 -6.37 11.74 9.47
CA GLY A 226 -6.65 13.00 10.19
C GLY A 226 -7.96 13.65 9.75
N LEU A 227 -8.96 12.85 9.36
CA LEU A 227 -10.26 13.31 8.84
C LEU A 227 -11.38 12.96 9.82
N ASP A 228 -12.47 13.75 9.78
CA ASP A 228 -13.70 13.39 10.47
C ASP A 228 -14.48 12.35 9.65
N LEU A 229 -14.96 11.29 10.32
CA LEU A 229 -15.67 10.20 9.66
C LEU A 229 -17.17 10.51 9.52
N VAL A 230 -17.69 10.45 8.30
CA VAL A 230 -19.13 10.37 8.03
C VAL A 230 -19.43 8.95 7.54
N ASN A 231 -19.83 8.07 8.47
CA ASN A 231 -20.07 6.66 8.18
C ASN A 231 -21.55 6.41 7.78
N GLN A 232 -21.81 6.12 6.51
CA GLN A 232 -23.12 5.73 5.98
C GLN A 232 -23.32 4.20 5.92
N GLY A 233 -22.47 3.40 6.56
CA GLY A 233 -22.54 1.93 6.53
C GLY A 233 -23.86 1.37 7.08
N ILE A 234 -24.64 0.61 6.33
CA ILE A 234 -25.94 0.07 6.82
C ILE A 234 -25.95 -1.44 6.67
N GLY A 235 -26.15 -2.16 7.78
CA GLY A 235 -26.25 -3.62 7.76
C GLY A 235 -27.27 -4.14 6.76
N GLY A 236 -26.83 -5.08 5.91
CA GLY A 236 -27.65 -5.69 4.85
C GLY A 236 -27.76 -4.85 3.56
N GLN A 237 -27.17 -3.65 3.51
CA GLN A 237 -27.36 -2.77 2.36
C GLN A 237 -26.66 -3.27 1.09
N VAL A 238 -27.31 -3.03 -0.04
CA VAL A 238 -26.75 -3.17 -1.39
C VAL A 238 -26.78 -1.82 -2.11
N PHE A 239 -26.26 -1.75 -3.35
CA PHE A 239 -26.41 -0.54 -4.18
C PHE A 239 -27.89 -0.21 -4.40
N GLN A 240 -28.30 0.95 -3.86
CA GLN A 240 -29.66 1.46 -3.98
C GLN A 240 -29.62 2.90 -4.53
N PRO A 241 -29.90 3.11 -5.82
CA PRO A 241 -30.01 4.45 -6.39
C PRO A 241 -31.02 5.33 -5.61
N GLY A 242 -30.69 6.60 -5.43
CA GLY A 242 -31.47 7.57 -4.66
C GLY A 242 -31.21 7.55 -3.15
N SER A 243 -30.42 6.61 -2.63
CA SER A 243 -30.04 6.59 -1.20
C SER A 243 -28.96 7.61 -0.82
N LEU A 244 -28.44 8.38 -1.79
CA LEU A 244 -27.56 9.54 -1.54
C LEU A 244 -28.34 10.88 -1.52
N PHE A 245 -29.65 10.84 -1.81
CA PHE A 245 -30.46 12.05 -1.94
C PHE A 245 -30.46 12.87 -0.64
N GLY A 246 -30.12 14.16 -0.75
CA GLY A 246 -30.05 15.09 0.38
C GLY A 246 -28.71 15.14 1.11
N LEU A 247 -27.86 14.12 0.96
CA LEU A 247 -26.60 14.02 1.70
C LEU A 247 -25.63 15.17 1.37
N ALA A 248 -25.44 15.49 0.09
CA ALA A 248 -24.52 16.54 -0.37
C ALA A 248 -24.87 17.97 0.10
N ARG A 249 -26.05 18.17 0.71
CA ARG A 249 -26.41 19.46 1.33
C ARG A 249 -25.85 19.61 2.75
N SER A 250 -25.44 18.49 3.36
CA SER A 250 -25.10 18.41 4.78
C SER A 250 -23.61 18.13 5.02
N ILE A 251 -22.88 17.66 3.99
CA ILE A 251 -21.48 17.25 4.11
C ILE A 251 -20.65 17.74 2.92
N SER A 252 -19.33 17.85 3.13
CA SER A 252 -18.35 18.21 2.10
C SER A 252 -17.12 17.28 2.26
N PRO A 253 -17.21 16.04 1.74
CA PRO A 253 -16.12 15.09 1.85
C PRO A 253 -14.94 15.48 0.97
N VAL A 254 -13.74 15.24 1.46
CA VAL A 254 -12.50 15.33 0.68
C VAL A 254 -12.04 13.96 0.19
N ARG A 255 -12.59 12.88 0.75
CA ARG A 255 -12.35 11.49 0.34
C ARG A 255 -13.64 10.69 0.48
N ILE A 256 -13.87 9.76 -0.45
CA ILE A 256 -15.02 8.85 -0.41
C ILE A 256 -14.54 7.40 -0.53
N VAL A 257 -15.11 6.50 0.25
CA VAL A 257 -14.94 5.05 0.10
C VAL A 257 -16.32 4.43 -0.15
N VAL A 258 -16.41 3.53 -1.13
CA VAL A 258 -17.60 2.73 -1.42
C VAL A 258 -17.30 1.26 -1.15
N GLU A 259 -17.88 0.73 -0.07
CA GLU A 259 -17.74 -0.64 0.42
C GLU A 259 -19.12 -1.32 0.38
N LEU A 260 -19.60 -1.65 -0.81
CA LEU A 260 -20.89 -2.30 -1.00
C LEU A 260 -20.75 -3.47 -1.95
N GLY A 261 -21.58 -4.50 -1.73
CA GLY A 261 -21.73 -5.62 -2.67
C GLY A 261 -21.68 -6.99 -2.02
N ALA A 262 -21.17 -7.09 -0.79
CA ALA A 262 -21.14 -8.36 -0.03
C ALA A 262 -22.55 -8.94 0.13
N ASN A 263 -23.55 -8.08 0.40
CA ASN A 263 -24.93 -8.53 0.63
C ASN A 263 -25.61 -9.21 -0.57
N TYR A 264 -25.11 -9.04 -1.79
CA TYR A 264 -25.62 -9.82 -2.93
C TYR A 264 -25.42 -11.33 -2.75
N ARG A 265 -24.54 -11.78 -1.86
CA ARG A 265 -24.28 -13.20 -1.57
C ARG A 265 -25.49 -13.95 -1.05
N TYR A 266 -26.37 -13.29 -0.27
CA TYR A 266 -27.31 -14.01 0.59
C TYR A 266 -28.58 -14.51 -0.09
N GLU A 267 -28.95 -13.97 -1.26
CA GLU A 267 -30.24 -14.25 -1.86
C GLU A 267 -30.25 -14.16 -3.40
N PRO A 268 -31.31 -14.64 -4.08
CA PRO A 268 -31.42 -14.55 -5.53
C PRO A 268 -31.35 -13.10 -6.03
N CYS A 269 -30.46 -12.83 -6.97
CA CYS A 269 -30.37 -11.51 -7.61
C CYS A 269 -29.98 -11.65 -9.09
N ARG A 270 -30.49 -10.74 -9.92
CA ARG A 270 -30.33 -10.80 -11.39
C ARG A 270 -29.23 -9.84 -11.82
N GLU A 271 -28.24 -10.34 -12.54
CA GLU A 271 -27.10 -9.57 -13.08
C GLU A 271 -27.50 -8.25 -13.72
N ARG A 272 -28.50 -8.27 -14.62
CA ARG A 272 -28.96 -7.06 -15.32
C ARG A 272 -29.45 -5.97 -14.36
N LEU A 273 -30.14 -6.34 -13.27
CA LEU A 273 -30.64 -5.36 -12.30
C LEU A 273 -29.51 -4.85 -11.41
N VAL A 274 -28.68 -5.77 -10.90
CA VAL A 274 -27.52 -5.43 -10.05
C VAL A 274 -26.54 -4.51 -10.80
N SER A 275 -26.17 -4.86 -12.02
CA SER A 275 -25.30 -4.04 -12.87
C SER A 275 -25.89 -2.64 -13.14
N ARG A 276 -27.21 -2.55 -13.39
CA ARG A 276 -27.91 -1.27 -13.57
C ARG A 276 -27.86 -0.42 -12.30
N ASP A 277 -28.09 -1.02 -11.14
CA ASP A 277 -28.19 -0.31 -9.86
C ASP A 277 -26.80 0.18 -9.41
N ILE A 278 -25.76 -0.65 -9.57
CA ILE A 278 -24.35 -0.24 -9.40
C ILE A 278 -24.02 0.96 -10.29
N ARG A 279 -24.27 0.85 -11.60
CA ARG A 279 -24.03 1.95 -12.55
C ARG A 279 -24.75 3.23 -12.15
N SER A 280 -26.03 3.14 -11.79
CA SER A 280 -26.84 4.31 -11.49
C SER A 280 -26.40 4.97 -10.18
N TYR A 281 -26.00 4.17 -9.19
CA TYR A 281 -25.49 4.66 -7.91
C TYR A 281 -24.13 5.36 -8.06
N LEU A 282 -23.18 4.75 -8.78
CA LEU A 282 -21.87 5.37 -9.04
C LEU A 282 -22.00 6.64 -9.88
N LEU A 283 -22.90 6.65 -10.87
CA LEU A 283 -23.21 7.86 -11.63
C LEU A 283 -23.82 8.97 -10.76
N GLU A 284 -24.72 8.63 -9.83
CA GLU A 284 -25.27 9.58 -8.85
C GLU A 284 -24.16 10.15 -7.97
N LEU A 285 -23.30 9.28 -7.43
CA LEU A 285 -22.15 9.66 -6.60
C LEU A 285 -21.22 10.62 -7.33
N SER A 286 -20.85 10.27 -8.57
CA SER A 286 -20.00 11.11 -9.43
C SER A 286 -20.61 12.47 -9.72
N ARG A 287 -21.95 12.60 -9.78
CA ARG A 287 -22.61 13.89 -10.02
C ARG A 287 -22.63 14.75 -8.76
N LEU A 288 -22.71 14.14 -7.59
CA LEU A 288 -22.70 14.86 -6.32
C LEU A 288 -21.30 15.37 -6.00
N TRP A 289 -20.27 14.57 -6.26
CA TRP A 289 -18.87 14.91 -6.00
C TRP A 289 -17.95 14.51 -7.16
N PRO A 290 -17.93 15.31 -8.26
CA PRO A 290 -17.17 14.98 -9.46
C PRO A 290 -15.66 15.03 -9.29
N GLU A 291 -15.15 15.83 -8.34
CA GLU A 291 -13.71 16.06 -8.14
C GLU A 291 -13.15 15.35 -6.90
N VAL A 292 -14.00 14.68 -6.10
CA VAL A 292 -13.55 14.09 -4.84
C VAL A 292 -13.00 12.69 -5.11
N PRO A 293 -11.73 12.40 -4.76
CA PRO A 293 -11.15 11.07 -4.92
C PRO A 293 -12.01 10.02 -4.20
N THR A 294 -12.47 9.05 -4.98
CA THR A 294 -13.42 8.03 -4.56
C THR A 294 -12.82 6.64 -4.76
N TYR A 295 -12.76 5.84 -3.71
CA TYR A 295 -12.19 4.50 -3.74
C TYR A 295 -13.33 3.48 -3.69
N VAL A 296 -13.59 2.80 -4.81
CA VAL A 296 -14.65 1.80 -4.94
C VAL A 296 -14.05 0.42 -4.71
N LEU A 297 -14.47 -0.25 -3.66
CA LEU A 297 -13.95 -1.57 -3.29
C LEU A 297 -14.75 -2.65 -4.03
N THR A 298 -14.06 -3.64 -4.60
CA THR A 298 -14.71 -4.95 -4.78
C THR A 298 -15.01 -5.56 -3.40
N PRO A 299 -15.94 -6.54 -3.29
CA PRO A 299 -16.19 -7.20 -2.01
C PRO A 299 -14.91 -7.70 -1.36
N LEU A 300 -14.82 -7.56 -0.04
CA LEU A 300 -13.70 -8.07 0.75
C LEU A 300 -13.63 -9.60 0.66
N TRP A 301 -12.50 -10.17 1.06
CA TRP A 301 -12.43 -11.62 1.19
C TRP A 301 -13.43 -12.11 2.24
N HIS A 302 -14.14 -13.19 1.91
CA HIS A 302 -15.03 -13.92 2.79
C HIS A 302 -14.79 -15.42 2.63
N ASP A 303 -15.15 -16.22 3.64
CA ASP A 303 -15.02 -17.67 3.60
C ASP A 303 -16.22 -18.31 2.89
N GLU A 304 -16.12 -18.41 1.56
CA GLU A 304 -17.12 -19.04 0.70
C GLU A 304 -17.35 -20.53 1.04
N ALA A 305 -16.38 -21.21 1.67
CA ALA A 305 -16.54 -22.60 2.08
C ALA A 305 -17.34 -22.71 3.39
N ALA A 306 -17.09 -21.83 4.36
CA ALA A 306 -17.82 -21.78 5.62
C ALA A 306 -19.27 -21.29 5.43
N TYR A 307 -19.48 -20.31 4.55
CA TYR A 307 -20.81 -19.81 4.20
C TYR A 307 -20.93 -19.58 2.68
N PRO A 308 -21.47 -20.54 1.93
CA PRO A 308 -21.59 -20.39 0.47
C PRO A 308 -22.59 -19.31 0.04
N SER A 309 -22.26 -18.62 -1.04
CA SER A 309 -23.17 -17.70 -1.71
C SER A 309 -24.41 -18.43 -2.23
N HIS A 310 -25.55 -17.75 -2.21
CA HIS A 310 -26.81 -18.29 -2.67
C HIS A 310 -26.70 -18.68 -4.16
N ARG A 311 -27.14 -19.89 -4.52
CA ARG A 311 -26.93 -20.46 -5.88
C ARG A 311 -27.57 -19.67 -7.03
N LEU A 312 -28.60 -18.88 -6.72
CA LEU A 312 -29.30 -17.99 -7.67
C LEU A 312 -28.84 -16.53 -7.55
N SER A 313 -27.81 -16.26 -6.77
CA SER A 313 -27.16 -14.95 -6.70
C SER A 313 -26.26 -14.73 -7.92
N CYS A 314 -26.06 -13.46 -8.28
CA CYS A 314 -25.05 -13.05 -9.25
C CYS A 314 -23.78 -12.47 -8.61
N TYR A 315 -23.52 -12.78 -7.33
CA TYR A 315 -22.41 -12.24 -6.55
C TYR A 315 -21.05 -12.36 -7.24
N SER A 316 -20.75 -13.48 -7.90
CA SER A 316 -19.49 -13.68 -8.63
C SER A 316 -19.26 -12.66 -9.75
N SER A 317 -20.31 -12.03 -10.26
CA SER A 317 -20.25 -11.00 -11.31
C SER A 317 -20.14 -9.57 -10.75
N VAL A 318 -20.30 -9.36 -9.44
CA VAL A 318 -20.32 -8.03 -8.80
C VAL A 318 -19.00 -7.29 -8.99
N GLY A 319 -17.85 -7.95 -8.79
CA GLY A 319 -16.53 -7.35 -9.02
C GLY A 319 -16.33 -6.87 -10.46
N VAL A 320 -16.84 -7.63 -11.43
CA VAL A 320 -16.80 -7.25 -12.87
C VAL A 320 -17.67 -6.01 -13.12
N PHE A 321 -18.85 -5.92 -12.51
CA PHE A 321 -19.73 -4.75 -12.65
C PHE A 321 -19.13 -3.51 -12.00
N LEU A 322 -18.51 -3.64 -10.83
CA LEU A 322 -17.83 -2.54 -10.16
C LEU A 322 -16.67 -2.02 -11.01
N SER A 323 -15.84 -2.92 -11.54
CA SER A 323 -14.76 -2.55 -12.46
C SER A 323 -15.29 -1.79 -13.69
N ALA A 324 -16.29 -2.35 -14.37
CA ALA A 324 -16.85 -1.77 -15.59
C ALA A 324 -17.52 -0.40 -15.36
N HIS A 325 -18.18 -0.19 -14.22
CA HIS A 325 -18.92 1.04 -13.93
C HIS A 325 -18.12 2.07 -13.14
N THR A 326 -16.95 1.71 -12.61
CA THR A 326 -15.98 2.65 -12.01
C THR A 326 -15.12 3.29 -13.11
N ALA A 327 -14.67 2.50 -14.09
CA ALA A 327 -13.75 2.94 -15.15
C ALA A 327 -14.13 4.22 -15.92
N PRO A 328 -15.43 4.56 -16.14
CA PRO A 328 -15.80 5.81 -16.82
C PRO A 328 -15.66 7.09 -15.97
N HIS A 329 -15.23 7.00 -14.72
CA HIS A 329 -15.18 8.12 -13.77
C HIS A 329 -13.73 8.38 -13.32
N ASP A 330 -13.11 9.45 -13.82
CA ASP A 330 -11.70 9.75 -13.58
C ASP A 330 -11.34 9.92 -12.10
N GLN A 331 -12.28 10.41 -11.28
CA GLN A 331 -12.09 10.58 -9.84
C GLN A 331 -12.27 9.27 -9.04
N MET A 332 -12.70 8.18 -9.68
CA MET A 332 -12.93 6.90 -9.03
C MET A 332 -11.80 5.91 -9.30
N THR A 333 -11.26 5.33 -8.24
CA THR A 333 -10.26 4.28 -8.28
C THR A 333 -10.87 2.97 -7.78
N LEU A 334 -10.80 1.93 -8.61
CA LEU A 334 -11.18 0.58 -8.17
C LEU A 334 -10.07 0.01 -7.27
N VAL A 335 -10.44 -0.52 -6.12
CA VAL A 335 -9.52 -1.22 -5.20
C VAL A 335 -10.01 -2.65 -5.05
N ASP A 336 -9.08 -3.60 -5.16
CA ASP A 336 -9.38 -5.02 -4.95
C ASP A 336 -9.56 -5.31 -3.45
N GLY A 337 -10.81 -5.40 -3.00
CA GLY A 337 -11.18 -5.66 -1.62
C GLY A 337 -10.66 -6.99 -1.08
N ALA A 338 -10.49 -8.00 -1.94
CA ALA A 338 -9.94 -9.28 -1.53
C ALA A 338 -8.47 -9.19 -1.08
N ARG A 339 -7.76 -8.11 -1.45
CA ARG A 339 -6.39 -7.85 -1.02
C ARG A 339 -6.30 -7.07 0.29
N LEU A 340 -7.39 -6.44 0.72
CA LEU A 340 -7.44 -5.65 1.96
C LEU A 340 -7.51 -6.52 3.22
N LEU A 341 -7.86 -7.80 3.07
CA LEU A 341 -8.01 -8.74 4.18
C LEU A 341 -7.43 -10.09 3.79
N ASP A 342 -6.61 -10.68 4.66
CA ASP A 342 -6.04 -12.00 4.43
C ASP A 342 -7.14 -13.08 4.46
N PRO A 343 -6.98 -14.15 3.68
CA PRO A 343 -7.95 -15.24 3.63
C PRO A 343 -7.86 -16.16 4.86
N LYS A 344 -8.19 -15.61 6.03
CA LYS A 344 -8.10 -16.28 7.33
C LYS A 344 -9.37 -16.03 8.13
N SER A 345 -10.10 -17.10 8.46
CA SER A 345 -11.29 -17.02 9.33
C SER A 345 -10.99 -16.50 10.74
N THR A 346 -9.75 -16.57 11.21
CA THR A 346 -9.32 -15.98 12.50
C THR A 346 -9.34 -14.46 12.52
N LEU A 347 -9.44 -13.81 11.36
CA LEU A 347 -9.64 -12.36 11.24
C LEU A 347 -11.12 -11.97 11.20
N MET A 348 -12.02 -12.96 11.27
CA MET A 348 -13.47 -12.76 11.23
C MET A 348 -14.08 -13.07 12.60
N ALA A 349 -14.91 -12.17 13.09
CA ALA A 349 -15.59 -12.35 14.38
C ALA A 349 -16.69 -13.42 14.30
N ASP A 350 -17.40 -13.51 13.17
CA ASP A 350 -18.38 -14.57 12.89
C ASP A 350 -17.77 -15.83 12.24
N GLY A 351 -16.48 -15.77 11.92
CA GLY A 351 -15.71 -16.82 11.26
C GLY A 351 -15.88 -16.91 9.75
N PHE A 352 -16.57 -15.98 9.07
CA PHE A 352 -16.73 -16.05 7.61
C PHE A 352 -16.82 -14.71 6.86
N GLU A 353 -17.28 -13.60 7.46
CA GLU A 353 -17.47 -12.32 6.72
C GLU A 353 -17.12 -11.08 7.54
N HIS A 354 -17.60 -10.98 8.79
CA HIS A 354 -17.46 -9.74 9.55
C HIS A 354 -16.07 -9.67 10.22
N PRO A 355 -15.23 -8.67 9.90
CA PRO A 355 -13.89 -8.58 10.44
C PRO A 355 -13.90 -8.28 11.94
N ASN A 356 -13.07 -8.98 12.69
CA ASN A 356 -12.78 -8.66 14.09
C ASN A 356 -11.84 -7.42 14.18
N PRO A 357 -11.40 -6.99 15.38
CA PRO A 357 -10.50 -5.83 15.50
C PRO A 357 -9.19 -5.96 14.68
N GLU A 358 -8.59 -7.16 14.61
CA GLU A 358 -7.37 -7.39 13.83
C GLU A 358 -7.65 -7.30 12.32
N GLY A 359 -8.74 -7.90 11.85
CA GLY A 359 -9.19 -7.80 10.47
C GLY A 359 -9.50 -6.36 10.06
N SER A 360 -10.17 -5.60 10.94
CA SER A 360 -10.48 -4.19 10.74
C SER A 360 -9.22 -3.32 10.64
N ALA A 361 -8.22 -3.56 11.49
CA ALA A 361 -6.93 -2.88 11.40
C ALA A 361 -6.19 -3.21 10.09
N GLN A 362 -6.25 -4.46 9.63
CA GLN A 362 -5.65 -4.86 8.36
C GLN A 362 -6.30 -4.17 7.15
N ILE A 363 -7.63 -4.08 7.13
CA ILE A 363 -8.38 -3.36 6.08
C ILE A 363 -7.99 -1.89 6.06
N ALA A 364 -7.98 -1.23 7.23
CA ALA A 364 -7.64 0.19 7.33
C ALA A 364 -6.21 0.50 6.87
N GLU A 365 -5.23 -0.32 7.29
CA GLU A 365 -3.82 -0.21 6.86
C GLU A 365 -3.70 -0.31 5.34
N ARG A 366 -4.22 -1.40 4.77
CA ARG A 366 -4.03 -1.69 3.34
C ARG A 366 -4.78 -0.70 2.46
N LEU A 367 -5.98 -0.29 2.87
CA LEU A 367 -6.73 0.74 2.15
C LEU A 367 -6.01 2.10 2.21
N TYR A 368 -5.42 2.46 3.36
CA TYR A 368 -4.59 3.66 3.45
C TYR A 368 -3.40 3.62 2.48
N LEU A 369 -2.72 2.47 2.35
CA LEU A 369 -1.62 2.30 1.39
C LEU A 369 -2.11 2.45 -0.06
N CYS A 370 -3.28 1.88 -0.40
CA CYS A 370 -3.93 2.09 -1.69
C CYS A 370 -4.24 3.57 -1.95
N MET A 371 -4.70 4.32 -0.95
CA MET A 371 -4.92 5.77 -1.07
C MET A 371 -3.60 6.53 -1.27
N CYS A 372 -2.54 6.15 -0.55
CA CYS A 372 -1.22 6.76 -0.67
C CYS A 372 -0.59 6.55 -2.06
N ALA A 373 -0.84 5.39 -2.68
CA ALA A 373 -0.38 5.11 -4.05
C ALA A 373 -0.94 6.10 -5.08
N HIS A 374 -2.12 6.67 -4.82
CA HIS A 374 -2.79 7.64 -5.69
C HIS A 374 -2.65 9.09 -5.21
N ARG A 375 -1.77 9.35 -4.23
CA ARG A 375 -1.61 10.69 -3.64
C ARG A 375 -0.73 11.57 -4.52
N GLY A 376 -1.20 12.80 -4.78
CA GLY A 376 -0.42 13.85 -5.45
C GLY A 376 -0.15 13.58 -6.93
N SER A 377 0.68 14.42 -7.54
CA SER A 377 1.15 14.23 -8.92
C SER A 377 2.28 13.19 -8.99
N ASP A 378 2.52 12.65 -10.19
CA ASP A 378 3.63 11.73 -10.46
C ASP A 378 4.99 12.35 -10.09
N GLU A 379 5.17 13.64 -10.41
CA GLU A 379 6.35 14.42 -10.02
C GLU A 379 6.49 14.52 -8.49
N GLY A 380 5.39 14.74 -7.78
CA GLY A 380 5.36 14.80 -6.33
C GLY A 380 5.71 13.45 -5.69
N ARG A 381 5.15 12.34 -6.21
CA ARG A 381 5.49 10.99 -5.75
C ARG A 381 6.96 10.67 -5.99
N ARG A 382 7.50 11.07 -7.15
CA ARG A 382 8.92 10.93 -7.46
C ARG A 382 9.83 11.74 -6.54
N ALA A 383 9.49 13.00 -6.26
CA ALA A 383 10.26 13.82 -5.33
C ALA A 383 10.31 13.18 -3.93
N ARG A 384 9.17 12.68 -3.44
CA ARG A 384 9.09 11.97 -2.15
C ARG A 384 9.88 10.66 -2.14
N ALA A 385 9.78 9.85 -3.20
CA ALA A 385 10.57 8.62 -3.34
C ALA A 385 12.08 8.93 -3.30
N LEU A 386 12.53 9.99 -3.97
CA LEU A 386 13.93 10.42 -3.95
C LEU A 386 14.39 10.85 -2.56
N GLU A 387 13.55 11.55 -1.80
CA GLU A 387 13.85 11.95 -0.42
C GLU A 387 14.00 10.72 0.50
N ILE A 388 13.06 9.78 0.43
CA ILE A 388 13.07 8.53 1.19
C ILE A 388 14.32 7.69 0.83
N LEU A 389 14.57 7.49 -0.47
CA LEU A 389 15.67 6.66 -0.95
C LEU A 389 17.06 7.29 -0.74
N ALA A 390 17.15 8.61 -0.53
CA ALA A 390 18.42 9.26 -0.22
C ALA A 390 18.99 8.82 1.14
N GLY A 391 18.11 8.48 2.10
CA GLY A 391 18.49 7.94 3.42
C GLY A 391 18.54 6.40 3.48
N ALA A 392 18.14 5.72 2.40
CA ALA A 392 18.04 4.27 2.36
C ALA A 392 19.41 3.57 2.31
N PRO A 393 19.52 2.31 2.75
CA PRO A 393 20.74 1.53 2.65
C PRO A 393 21.15 1.30 1.20
N ARG A 394 22.44 0.99 0.96
CA ARG A 394 22.98 0.83 -0.41
C ARG A 394 22.20 -0.14 -1.31
N ARG A 395 21.61 -1.20 -0.74
CA ARG A 395 20.78 -2.15 -1.46
C ARG A 395 19.56 -1.53 -2.14
N ALA A 396 19.08 -0.37 -1.67
CA ALA A 396 17.99 0.39 -2.28
C ALA A 396 18.43 1.25 -3.50
N PHE A 397 19.72 1.24 -3.84
CA PHE A 397 20.25 2.04 -4.95
C PHE A 397 19.58 1.78 -6.31
N PRO A 398 19.22 0.54 -6.71
CA PRO A 398 18.50 0.29 -7.96
C PRO A 398 17.23 1.14 -8.08
N ALA A 399 16.42 1.19 -7.02
CA ALA A 399 15.22 2.04 -6.97
C ALA A 399 15.57 3.54 -7.01
N LEU A 400 16.62 3.96 -6.28
CA LEU A 400 17.08 5.35 -6.29
C LEU A 400 17.48 5.82 -7.69
N GLU A 401 18.22 4.99 -8.41
CA GLU A 401 18.70 5.33 -9.75
C GLU A 401 17.57 5.33 -10.78
N LEU A 402 16.66 4.35 -10.71
CA LEU A 402 15.46 4.32 -11.53
C LEU A 402 14.61 5.59 -11.32
N ALA A 403 14.41 5.98 -10.05
CA ALA A 403 13.74 7.22 -9.69
C ALA A 403 14.48 8.43 -10.27
N ARG A 404 15.80 8.58 -10.03
CA ARG A 404 16.62 9.72 -10.50
C ARG A 404 16.64 9.90 -12.01
N ARG A 405 16.56 8.82 -12.77
CA ARG A 405 16.50 8.87 -14.24
C ARG A 405 15.08 9.00 -14.78
N GLY A 406 14.05 8.87 -13.95
CA GLY A 406 12.66 8.92 -14.38
C GLY A 406 12.29 7.75 -15.30
N LYS A 407 12.88 6.57 -15.05
CA LYS A 407 12.76 5.38 -15.91
C LYS A 407 11.72 4.36 -15.41
N GLY A 408 10.75 4.79 -14.62
CA GLY A 408 9.68 3.95 -14.08
C GLY A 408 8.67 4.75 -13.28
N ASP A 409 7.57 4.09 -12.96
CA ASP A 409 6.45 4.67 -12.22
C ASP A 409 6.64 4.45 -10.72
N ILE A 410 6.44 5.51 -9.93
CA ILE A 410 6.35 5.41 -8.48
C ILE A 410 4.95 4.97 -8.10
N VAL A 411 4.80 3.68 -7.78
CA VAL A 411 3.54 3.11 -7.32
C VAL A 411 3.25 3.57 -5.89
N LEU A 412 4.25 3.55 -5.01
CA LEU A 412 4.14 4.02 -3.63
C LEU A 412 5.43 4.73 -3.20
N ALA A 413 5.27 5.88 -2.54
CA ALA A 413 6.32 6.56 -1.80
C ALA A 413 5.79 6.95 -0.42
N GLN A 414 5.94 6.04 0.54
CA GLN A 414 5.53 6.22 1.94
C GLN A 414 6.78 6.25 2.81
N ASP A 415 6.75 6.94 3.95
CA ASP A 415 7.92 7.01 4.82
C ASP A 415 8.37 5.58 5.17
N GLY A 416 9.64 5.28 4.91
CA GLY A 416 10.21 3.95 5.10
C GLY A 416 9.82 2.89 4.06
N CYS A 417 9.10 3.21 2.99
CA CYS A 417 8.77 2.24 1.93
C CYS A 417 8.58 2.86 0.54
N VAL A 418 9.24 2.27 -0.46
CA VAL A 418 9.06 2.64 -1.87
C VAL A 418 8.78 1.39 -2.70
N LEU A 419 7.71 1.46 -3.50
CA LEU A 419 7.38 0.48 -4.53
C LEU A 419 7.40 1.19 -5.88
N MET A 420 8.18 0.65 -6.82
CA MET A 420 8.30 1.17 -8.19
C MET A 420 7.97 0.09 -9.19
N ARG A 421 7.60 0.51 -10.40
CA ARG A 421 7.45 -0.35 -11.57
C ARG A 421 8.31 0.20 -12.70
N ASP A 422 9.15 -0.62 -13.30
CA ASP A 422 9.91 -0.23 -14.49
C ASP A 422 9.05 -0.35 -15.77
N ALA A 423 9.60 0.10 -16.89
CA ALA A 423 8.92 0.01 -18.19
C ALA A 423 8.66 -1.44 -18.67
N GLY A 424 9.40 -2.42 -18.15
CA GLY A 424 9.23 -3.84 -18.44
C GLY A 424 8.22 -4.54 -17.53
N GLY A 425 7.62 -3.82 -16.57
CA GLY A 425 6.67 -4.36 -15.60
C GLY A 425 7.32 -5.04 -14.38
N MET A 426 8.65 -5.02 -14.26
CA MET A 426 9.33 -5.46 -13.04
C MET A 426 9.04 -4.48 -11.91
N GLN A 427 8.78 -5.02 -10.72
CA GLN A 427 8.53 -4.22 -9.53
C GLN A 427 9.76 -4.18 -8.65
N LEU A 428 10.13 -3.00 -8.14
CA LEU A 428 11.23 -2.85 -7.18
C LEU A 428 10.64 -2.45 -5.84
N LEU A 429 10.87 -3.25 -4.81
CA LEU A 429 10.34 -3.03 -3.46
C LEU A 429 11.47 -2.83 -2.46
N TRP A 430 11.43 -1.69 -1.79
CA TRP A 430 12.23 -1.44 -0.60
C TRP A 430 11.35 -1.00 0.56
N ALA A 431 11.62 -1.51 1.77
CA ALA A 431 11.08 -0.97 3.00
C ALA A 431 12.09 -1.10 4.15
N ASP A 432 12.08 -0.19 5.12
CA ASP A 432 12.89 -0.29 6.34
C ASP A 432 12.18 -1.02 7.49
N ASP A 433 10.85 -1.04 7.48
CA ASP A 433 10.00 -1.80 8.40
C ASP A 433 9.33 -3.00 7.71
N GLN A 434 9.49 -4.18 8.33
CA GLN A 434 8.97 -5.43 7.77
C GLN A 434 7.44 -5.47 7.73
N LYS A 435 6.73 -4.87 8.71
CA LYS A 435 5.27 -4.89 8.75
C LYS A 435 4.69 -3.99 7.66
N VAL A 436 5.25 -2.80 7.48
CA VAL A 436 4.87 -1.89 6.38
C VAL A 436 5.14 -2.57 5.04
N GLY A 437 6.33 -3.14 4.85
CA GLY A 437 6.67 -3.88 3.63
C GLY A 437 5.71 -5.05 3.36
N ALA A 438 5.39 -5.86 4.37
CA ALA A 438 4.42 -6.96 4.24
C ALA A 438 3.02 -6.46 3.84
N ALA A 439 2.54 -5.36 4.42
CA ALA A 439 1.27 -4.76 4.06
C ALA A 439 1.27 -4.28 2.59
N VAL A 440 2.36 -3.65 2.13
CA VAL A 440 2.54 -3.22 0.73
C VAL A 440 2.59 -4.42 -0.22
N VAL A 441 3.28 -5.50 0.15
CA VAL A 441 3.31 -6.74 -0.65
C VAL A 441 1.90 -7.29 -0.88
N LYS A 442 1.08 -7.33 0.16
CA LYS A 442 -0.28 -7.87 0.08
C LYS A 442 -1.22 -6.91 -0.67
N ALA A 443 -1.13 -5.61 -0.41
CA ALA A 443 -2.05 -4.60 -0.94
C ALA A 443 -1.74 -4.14 -2.38
N LEU A 444 -0.46 -3.99 -2.73
CA LEU A 444 -0.04 -3.29 -3.96
C LEU A 444 0.82 -4.12 -4.91
N VAL A 445 1.70 -5.00 -4.41
CA VAL A 445 2.58 -5.79 -5.29
C VAL A 445 1.76 -6.75 -6.14
N GLU A 446 1.96 -6.73 -7.46
CA GLU A 446 1.28 -7.64 -8.38
C GLU A 446 2.08 -8.93 -8.61
N PRO A 447 1.44 -10.04 -9.02
CA PRO A 447 2.15 -11.23 -9.47
C PRO A 447 3.01 -10.89 -10.70
N GLY A 448 4.32 -11.09 -10.60
CA GLY A 448 5.27 -10.72 -11.65
C GLY A 448 6.71 -10.90 -11.16
N VAL A 449 7.66 -10.25 -11.84
CA VAL A 449 9.04 -10.19 -11.34
C VAL A 449 9.13 -9.09 -10.29
N VAL A 450 9.65 -9.43 -9.11
CA VAL A 450 9.87 -8.48 -8.02
C VAL A 450 11.36 -8.48 -7.64
N ASP A 451 12.03 -7.35 -7.79
CA ASP A 451 13.33 -7.09 -7.19
C ASP A 451 13.12 -6.63 -5.75
N VAL A 452 13.42 -7.52 -4.80
CA VAL A 452 13.29 -7.28 -3.37
C VAL A 452 14.61 -6.75 -2.85
N LEU A 453 14.59 -5.47 -2.49
CA LEU A 453 15.75 -4.72 -2.00
C LEU A 453 15.87 -4.78 -0.48
N GLU A 454 15.07 -5.61 0.19
CA GLU A 454 15.11 -5.86 1.63
C GLU A 454 14.95 -7.36 1.95
N PRO A 455 15.98 -8.05 2.48
CA PRO A 455 15.94 -9.51 2.66
C PRO A 455 14.81 -10.02 3.55
N SER A 456 14.36 -9.21 4.53
CA SER A 456 13.28 -9.57 5.45
C SER A 456 11.92 -9.71 4.75
N LEU A 457 11.76 -9.17 3.54
CA LEU A 457 10.51 -9.20 2.77
C LEU A 457 10.44 -10.36 1.77
N VAL A 458 11.54 -11.07 1.51
CA VAL A 458 11.60 -12.16 0.52
C VAL A 458 10.50 -13.19 0.80
N ARG A 459 10.39 -13.63 2.06
CA ARG A 459 9.39 -14.63 2.46
C ARG A 459 7.95 -14.14 2.29
N GLU A 460 7.71 -12.85 2.51
CA GLU A 460 6.38 -12.26 2.35
C GLU A 460 5.95 -12.24 0.88
N VAL A 461 6.87 -11.88 -0.03
CA VAL A 461 6.63 -11.90 -1.47
C VAL A 461 6.41 -13.33 -1.98
N GLU A 462 7.23 -14.29 -1.54
CA GLU A 462 7.05 -15.72 -1.85
C GLU A 462 5.65 -16.21 -1.48
N LEU A 463 5.22 -15.95 -0.24
CA LEU A 463 3.96 -16.45 0.29
C LEU A 463 2.74 -15.72 -0.28
N ALA A 464 2.86 -14.43 -0.60
CA ALA A 464 1.77 -13.65 -1.16
C ALA A 464 1.50 -14.00 -2.63
N HIS A 465 2.55 -14.19 -3.42
CA HIS A 465 2.44 -14.24 -4.89
C HIS A 465 2.94 -15.55 -5.51
N GLY A 466 3.38 -16.52 -4.70
CA GLY A 466 3.88 -17.81 -5.17
C GLY A 466 5.22 -17.72 -5.93
N LEU A 467 5.93 -16.60 -5.81
CA LEU A 467 7.19 -16.32 -6.50
C LEU A 467 8.35 -17.02 -5.77
N THR A 468 8.54 -18.30 -6.06
CA THR A 468 9.44 -19.18 -5.29
C THR A 468 10.86 -19.29 -5.85
N LYS A 469 11.12 -18.79 -7.05
CA LYS A 469 12.47 -18.77 -7.63
C LYS A 469 13.20 -17.52 -7.17
N VAL A 470 14.13 -17.70 -6.22
CA VAL A 470 14.97 -16.61 -5.66
C VAL A 470 16.29 -16.54 -6.42
N VAL A 471 16.58 -15.39 -7.03
CA VAL A 471 17.81 -15.13 -7.78
C VAL A 471 18.58 -14.00 -7.09
N PRO A 472 19.50 -14.32 -6.16
CA PRO A 472 20.32 -13.31 -5.48
C PRO A 472 21.36 -12.69 -6.43
N TYR A 473 21.71 -11.44 -6.18
CA TYR A 473 22.77 -10.76 -6.94
C TYR A 473 23.62 -9.84 -6.05
N HIS A 474 24.90 -9.71 -6.40
CA HIS A 474 25.75 -8.67 -5.85
C HIS A 474 25.43 -7.34 -6.53
N LEU A 475 25.26 -6.29 -5.72
CA LEU A 475 25.21 -4.93 -6.21
C LEU A 475 26.64 -4.38 -6.27
N ALA A 476 27.12 -4.06 -7.47
CA ALA A 476 28.41 -3.43 -7.68
C ALA A 476 28.20 -1.93 -7.96
N LEU A 477 28.70 -1.05 -7.08
CA LEU A 477 28.53 0.41 -7.18
C LEU A 477 29.84 1.15 -7.39
N TRP A 478 29.82 2.12 -8.31
CA TRP A 478 30.92 3.03 -8.56
C TRP A 478 30.84 4.25 -7.64
N GLU A 479 31.52 4.21 -6.50
CA GLU A 479 31.52 5.32 -5.52
C GLU A 479 32.58 6.42 -5.83
N LYS A 480 33.28 6.34 -6.97
CA LYS A 480 34.34 7.31 -7.32
C LYS A 480 33.77 8.41 -8.24
N ASN A 481 34.06 9.67 -7.93
CA ASN A 481 33.70 10.83 -8.78
C ASN A 481 34.69 11.07 -9.93
N GLU A 482 35.45 10.06 -10.35
CA GLU A 482 36.50 10.18 -11.36
C GLU A 482 36.31 9.15 -12.48
N ALA A 483 36.53 9.60 -13.73
CA ALA A 483 36.55 8.73 -14.90
C ALA A 483 37.68 7.71 -14.80
N VAL A 484 37.45 6.50 -15.33
CA VAL A 484 38.50 5.49 -15.40
C VAL A 484 39.40 5.81 -16.58
N ALA A 485 40.71 5.90 -16.34
CA ALA A 485 41.67 6.11 -17.42
C ALA A 485 41.43 5.08 -18.54
N PRO A 486 41.26 5.51 -19.81
CA PRO A 486 41.01 4.59 -20.89
C PRO A 486 42.11 3.53 -20.94
N SER A 487 41.70 2.27 -21.12
CA SER A 487 42.65 1.22 -21.51
C SER A 487 43.28 1.59 -22.86
N LEU A 488 44.41 0.97 -23.23
CA LEU A 488 45.27 1.25 -24.40
C LEU A 488 44.58 1.20 -25.79
N PHE A 489 43.24 1.16 -25.88
CA PHE A 489 42.48 1.09 -27.12
C PHE A 489 42.00 2.47 -27.55
N ASP A 490 42.10 2.76 -28.85
CA ASP A 490 41.57 3.99 -29.43
C ASP A 490 40.04 3.97 -29.29
N LEU A 491 39.50 4.78 -28.36
CA LEU A 491 38.09 5.11 -28.36
C LEU A 491 37.82 6.00 -29.57
N ALA A 492 37.05 5.52 -30.55
CA ALA A 492 36.58 6.38 -31.62
C ALA A 492 35.69 7.48 -31.00
N PRO A 493 35.80 8.74 -31.45
CA PRO A 493 34.97 9.83 -30.91
C PRO A 493 33.50 9.49 -31.12
N THR A 494 32.73 9.48 -30.03
CA THR A 494 31.28 9.42 -30.09
C THR A 494 30.76 10.70 -30.76
N ALA A 495 29.65 10.58 -31.51
CA ALA A 495 28.94 11.73 -32.07
C ALA A 495 28.63 12.76 -30.96
N PRO A 496 28.59 14.08 -31.28
CA PRO A 496 28.67 15.12 -30.26
C PRO A 496 27.45 15.09 -29.33
N ALA A 497 27.67 14.78 -28.06
CA ALA A 497 26.76 15.13 -26.98
C ALA A 497 26.93 16.61 -26.61
N ALA A 498 25.85 17.25 -26.18
CA ALA A 498 25.82 18.64 -25.73
C ALA A 498 26.84 18.90 -24.61
N PRO A 499 27.42 20.12 -24.50
CA PRO A 499 28.59 20.36 -23.67
C PRO A 499 28.26 20.35 -22.16
N GLY A 500 28.67 19.29 -21.47
CA GLY A 500 28.79 19.21 -20.01
C GLY A 500 30.23 19.52 -19.53
N PRO A 501 30.41 19.87 -18.24
CA PRO A 501 31.70 20.31 -17.71
C PRO A 501 32.75 19.17 -17.69
N ARG A 502 33.93 19.44 -18.25
CA ARG A 502 35.08 18.51 -18.32
C ARG A 502 35.65 18.22 -16.93
N ALA A 503 35.56 16.97 -16.48
CA ALA A 503 36.29 16.49 -15.31
C ALA A 503 37.78 16.28 -15.62
N LYS A 504 38.66 16.59 -14.64
CA LYS A 504 40.12 16.40 -14.75
C LYS A 504 40.48 14.94 -14.45
N ALA A 505 41.18 14.29 -15.36
CA ALA A 505 41.73 12.95 -15.15
C ALA A 505 42.92 12.98 -14.17
N SER A 506 42.87 12.15 -13.12
CA SER A 506 44.00 11.92 -12.21
C SER A 506 44.45 10.45 -12.33
N GLY A 507 45.76 10.24 -12.44
CA GLY A 507 46.33 8.94 -12.80
C GLY A 507 46.63 8.04 -11.61
N LYS A 508 46.20 6.77 -11.69
CA LYS A 508 47.00 5.56 -11.40
C LYS A 508 46.18 4.27 -11.57
N ALA A 509 46.15 3.75 -12.80
CA ALA A 509 46.10 2.32 -13.13
C ALA A 509 46.37 2.17 -14.64
N ARG A 510 47.59 1.78 -15.02
CA ARG A 510 47.90 1.42 -16.42
C ARG A 510 47.81 -0.09 -16.56
N VAL A 511 46.79 -0.58 -17.28
CA VAL A 511 46.72 -1.98 -17.69
C VAL A 511 47.72 -2.18 -18.83
N LYS A 512 48.73 -3.06 -18.64
CA LYS A 512 49.71 -3.40 -19.67
C LYS A 512 49.12 -4.46 -20.61
N PHE A 513 49.10 -4.20 -21.91
CA PHE A 513 48.74 -5.15 -22.96
C PHE A 513 49.96 -5.47 -23.84
N ALA A 514 50.04 -6.70 -24.35
CA ALA A 514 50.97 -7.05 -25.43
C ALA A 514 50.47 -6.43 -26.74
N ARG A 515 51.34 -5.72 -27.46
CA ARG A 515 51.04 -5.18 -28.80
C ARG A 515 51.31 -6.29 -29.82
N ASP A 516 50.28 -6.74 -30.52
CA ASP A 516 50.45 -7.47 -31.79
C ASP A 516 50.60 -6.44 -32.91
N GLU A 517 51.70 -6.49 -33.65
CA GLU A 517 51.95 -5.62 -34.79
C GLU A 517 51.01 -6.01 -35.94
N GLY A 518 49.97 -5.20 -36.19
CA GLY A 518 49.07 -5.35 -37.35
C GLY A 518 47.57 -5.41 -37.04
N VAL A 519 47.17 -5.49 -35.76
CA VAL A 519 45.76 -5.50 -35.34
C VAL A 519 45.43 -4.23 -34.58
N ARG A 520 44.49 -3.42 -35.10
CA ARG A 520 43.93 -2.26 -34.39
C ARG A 520 42.69 -2.69 -33.62
N ARG A 521 42.46 -2.06 -32.47
CA ARG A 521 41.42 -2.43 -31.51
C ARG A 521 40.55 -1.20 -31.22
N GLU A 522 39.24 -1.35 -31.34
CA GLU A 522 38.27 -0.25 -31.25
C GLU A 522 37.07 -0.65 -30.39
N ILE A 523 36.48 0.31 -29.67
CA ILE A 523 35.17 0.17 -29.01
C ILE A 523 34.26 1.29 -29.50
N ARG A 524 33.04 0.93 -29.94
CA ARG A 524 32.05 1.88 -30.47
C ARG A 524 30.60 1.43 -30.21
N PRO A 525 29.60 2.32 -30.28
CA PRO A 525 28.19 1.94 -30.18
C PRO A 525 27.77 0.91 -31.23
N LEU A 526 26.86 0.01 -30.85
CA LEU A 526 26.22 -0.94 -31.77
C LEU A 526 24.87 -0.41 -32.23
N ASP A 527 24.55 -0.64 -33.51
CA ASP A 527 23.24 -0.35 -34.09
C ASP A 527 22.42 -1.63 -34.31
N ARG A 528 21.22 -1.48 -34.87
CA ARG A 528 20.28 -2.60 -35.13
C ARG A 528 20.87 -3.72 -35.99
N SER A 529 21.90 -3.47 -36.81
CA SER A 529 22.52 -4.52 -37.64
C SER A 529 23.20 -5.62 -36.82
N PHE A 530 23.51 -5.35 -35.54
CA PHE A 530 24.13 -6.30 -34.63
C PHE A 530 23.13 -7.06 -33.73
N ALA A 531 21.83 -6.83 -33.88
CA ALA A 531 20.81 -7.46 -33.03
C ALA A 531 20.89 -9.00 -33.04
N THR A 532 21.05 -9.63 -34.22
CA THR A 532 21.21 -11.08 -34.35
C THR A 532 22.48 -11.57 -33.64
N ALA A 533 23.60 -10.86 -33.81
CA ALA A 533 24.87 -11.24 -33.19
C ALA A 533 24.80 -11.21 -31.66
N ILE A 534 24.04 -10.26 -31.08
CA ILE A 534 23.79 -10.16 -29.64
C ILE A 534 22.93 -11.34 -29.16
N ARG A 535 21.81 -11.62 -29.83
CA ARG A 535 20.88 -12.71 -29.43
C ARG A 535 21.54 -14.07 -29.44
N ASP A 536 22.31 -14.36 -30.48
CA ASP A 536 22.95 -15.67 -30.66
C ASP A 536 24.04 -15.94 -29.60
N ARG A 537 24.59 -14.89 -28.99
CA ARG A 537 25.79 -14.98 -28.13
C ARG A 537 25.54 -14.55 -26.70
N TYR A 538 24.39 -13.97 -26.38
CA TYR A 538 24.00 -13.68 -25.01
C TYR A 538 23.22 -14.87 -24.44
N GLU A 539 23.81 -15.55 -23.45
CA GLU A 539 23.26 -16.78 -22.84
C GLU A 539 21.86 -16.58 -22.23
N ASN A 540 21.48 -15.34 -21.93
CA ASN A 540 20.20 -14.95 -21.34
C ASN A 540 19.33 -14.11 -22.32
N SER A 541 19.48 -14.31 -23.64
CA SER A 541 18.75 -13.55 -24.66
C SER A 541 17.23 -13.75 -24.64
N SER A 542 16.75 -14.82 -24.01
CA SER A 542 15.31 -15.06 -23.79
C SER A 542 14.62 -14.01 -22.92
N TYR A 543 15.38 -13.23 -22.14
CA TYR A 543 14.87 -12.12 -21.33
C TYR A 543 14.77 -10.79 -22.10
N LEU A 544 15.23 -10.73 -23.35
CA LEU A 544 15.21 -9.52 -24.18
C LEU A 544 14.29 -9.76 -25.38
N SER A 545 13.14 -9.08 -25.40
CA SER A 545 12.29 -9.13 -26.58
C SER A 545 12.96 -8.46 -27.78
N ASP A 546 12.54 -8.82 -28.99
CA ASP A 546 13.00 -8.19 -30.23
C ASP A 546 12.80 -6.68 -30.23
N ALA A 547 11.68 -6.24 -29.66
CA ALA A 547 11.34 -4.84 -29.53
C ALA A 547 12.27 -4.14 -28.54
N ASP A 548 12.54 -4.75 -27.39
CA ASP A 548 13.43 -4.19 -26.37
C ASP A 548 14.86 -4.06 -26.88
N LEU A 549 15.40 -5.12 -27.48
CA LEU A 549 16.76 -5.09 -28.01
C LEU A 549 16.91 -4.02 -29.10
N SER A 550 15.92 -3.91 -30.00
CA SER A 550 15.95 -2.89 -31.06
C SER A 550 15.95 -1.48 -30.48
N ARG A 551 15.06 -1.23 -29.51
CA ARG A 551 14.98 0.06 -28.80
C ARG A 551 16.29 0.38 -28.07
N MET A 552 16.85 -0.58 -27.33
CA MET A 552 18.11 -0.38 -26.60
C MET A 552 19.30 -0.08 -27.53
N LEU A 553 19.33 -0.69 -28.73
CA LEU A 553 20.34 -0.39 -29.75
C LEU A 553 20.18 1.03 -30.31
N ASP A 554 18.94 1.46 -30.59
CA ASP A 554 18.69 2.83 -31.05
C ASP A 554 19.05 3.90 -30.01
N GLU A 555 18.84 3.59 -28.74
CA GLU A 555 19.21 4.44 -27.61
C GLU A 555 20.73 4.42 -27.32
N GLY A 556 21.53 3.68 -28.10
CA GLY A 556 22.99 3.62 -27.93
C GLY A 556 23.43 2.91 -26.65
N ARG A 557 22.59 2.01 -26.11
CA ARG A 557 22.87 1.31 -24.85
C ARG A 557 23.86 0.17 -24.97
N PHE A 558 24.23 -0.25 -26.18
CA PHE A 558 25.24 -1.27 -26.40
C PHE A 558 26.53 -0.69 -26.98
N LEU A 559 27.67 -1.15 -26.45
CA LEU A 559 28.99 -0.93 -27.02
C LEU A 559 29.55 -2.27 -27.51
N GLY A 560 30.20 -2.26 -28.67
CA GLY A 560 30.89 -3.40 -29.26
C GLY A 560 32.39 -3.18 -29.31
N ALA A 561 33.15 -4.24 -29.07
CA ALA A 561 34.59 -4.29 -29.25
C ALA A 561 34.91 -4.91 -30.60
N PHE A 562 35.84 -4.30 -31.34
CA PHE A 562 36.22 -4.72 -32.68
C PHE A 562 37.73 -4.94 -32.81
N GLU A 563 38.12 -6.02 -33.47
CA GLU A 563 39.47 -6.22 -34.01
C GLU A 563 39.49 -5.83 -35.48
N LEU A 564 40.30 -4.85 -35.82
CA LEU A 564 40.52 -4.39 -37.18
C LEU A 564 41.80 -5.02 -37.70
N ARG A 565 41.68 -5.85 -38.74
CA ARG A 565 42.80 -6.48 -39.43
C ARG A 565 42.96 -5.87 -40.81
N LYS A 566 44.21 -5.58 -41.21
CA LYS A 566 44.51 -5.14 -42.58
C LYS A 566 44.44 -6.34 -43.53
N GLY A 567 43.54 -6.28 -44.51
CA GLY A 567 43.42 -7.27 -45.58
C GLY A 567 43.67 -6.69 -46.96
N GLU A 568 43.75 -7.56 -47.97
CA GLU A 568 43.79 -7.20 -49.39
C GLU A 568 42.43 -6.61 -49.81
N GLY A 569 42.20 -5.32 -49.50
CA GLY A 569 40.95 -4.62 -49.80
C GLY A 569 40.53 -3.55 -48.78
N GLY A 570 41.24 -3.43 -47.65
CA GLY A 570 40.93 -2.45 -46.60
C GLY A 570 41.04 -3.05 -45.18
N GLU A 571 40.66 -2.28 -44.16
CA GLU A 571 40.52 -2.79 -42.80
C GLU A 571 39.18 -3.52 -42.65
N VAL A 572 39.22 -4.77 -42.17
CA VAL A 572 38.03 -5.56 -41.83
C VAL A 572 37.84 -5.52 -40.32
N ALA A 573 36.68 -5.04 -39.86
CA ALA A 573 36.33 -4.98 -38.44
C ALA A 573 35.53 -6.23 -38.03
N GLU A 574 36.13 -7.06 -37.19
CA GLU A 574 35.50 -8.23 -36.57
C GLU A 574 34.95 -7.85 -35.19
N LEU A 575 33.65 -8.07 -34.94
CA LEU A 575 33.08 -7.92 -33.59
C LEU A 575 33.62 -9.04 -32.70
N VAL A 576 34.22 -8.70 -31.56
CA VAL A 576 34.85 -9.68 -30.65
C VAL A 576 34.20 -9.73 -29.26
N GLY A 577 33.28 -8.80 -28.99
CA GLY A 577 32.48 -8.77 -27.77
C GLY A 577 31.60 -7.53 -27.68
N PHE A 578 30.71 -7.51 -26.70
CA PHE A 578 29.81 -6.38 -26.43
C PHE A 578 29.50 -6.22 -24.95
N VAL A 579 28.98 -5.06 -24.57
CA VAL A 579 28.43 -4.74 -23.24
C VAL A 579 27.19 -3.85 -23.40
N GLY A 580 26.20 -4.03 -22.54
CA GLY A 580 24.92 -3.33 -22.58
C GLY A 580 24.58 -2.61 -21.28
N GLU A 581 23.37 -2.05 -21.23
CA GLU A 581 22.76 -1.43 -20.05
C GLU A 581 21.27 -1.80 -19.99
N HIS A 582 20.81 -2.38 -18.87
CA HIS A 582 19.42 -2.77 -18.65
C HIS A 582 18.49 -1.54 -18.46
N ASP A 583 17.17 -1.72 -18.48
CA ASP A 583 16.22 -0.61 -18.34
C ASP A 583 16.31 0.12 -17.00
N VAL A 584 16.62 -0.61 -15.93
CA VAL A 584 16.94 -0.04 -14.62
C VAL A 584 18.22 0.81 -14.61
N GLY A 585 19.03 0.73 -15.66
CA GLY A 585 20.28 1.48 -15.80
C GLY A 585 21.53 0.73 -15.34
N SER A 586 21.41 -0.54 -14.95
CA SER A 586 22.53 -1.41 -14.59
C SER A 586 23.35 -1.78 -15.82
N ILE A 587 24.68 -1.70 -15.70
CA ILE A 587 25.61 -2.21 -16.69
C ILE A 587 25.57 -3.73 -16.65
N GLY A 588 25.38 -4.35 -17.82
CA GLY A 588 25.19 -5.79 -17.92
C GLY A 588 25.42 -6.29 -19.34
N MET A 589 24.99 -7.52 -19.62
CA MET A 589 25.11 -8.14 -20.94
C MET A 589 26.55 -8.13 -21.49
N LEU A 590 27.56 -8.16 -20.62
CA LEU A 590 28.96 -8.20 -21.01
C LEU A 590 29.32 -9.59 -21.54
N THR A 591 29.58 -9.67 -22.84
CA THR A 591 29.94 -10.92 -23.53
C THR A 591 31.21 -10.72 -24.33
N VAL A 592 32.22 -11.56 -24.07
CA VAL A 592 33.43 -11.67 -24.91
C VAL A 592 33.41 -13.01 -25.62
N PHE A 593 33.59 -12.99 -26.94
CA PHE A 593 33.47 -14.17 -27.79
C PHE A 593 34.56 -15.19 -27.43
N PRO A 594 34.28 -16.51 -27.48
CA PRO A 594 35.15 -17.55 -26.95
C PRO A 594 36.64 -17.41 -27.31
N ASP A 595 36.94 -17.14 -28.58
CA ASP A 595 38.31 -17.05 -29.11
C ASP A 595 39.06 -15.77 -28.67
N HIS A 596 38.32 -14.76 -28.20
CA HIS A 596 38.87 -13.47 -27.74
C HIS A 596 38.88 -13.32 -26.21
N ARG A 597 38.48 -14.37 -25.47
CA ARG A 597 38.51 -14.37 -24.00
C ARG A 597 39.94 -14.29 -23.48
N ARG A 598 40.10 -13.74 -22.26
CA ARG A 598 41.39 -13.57 -21.56
C ARG A 598 42.40 -12.63 -22.25
N GLN A 599 41.99 -11.90 -23.29
CA GLN A 599 42.79 -10.88 -23.96
C GLN A 599 42.52 -9.45 -23.44
N GLY A 600 41.72 -9.34 -22.38
CA GLY A 600 41.35 -8.10 -21.66
C GLY A 600 40.24 -7.26 -22.31
N TRP A 601 39.56 -7.78 -23.32
CA TRP A 601 38.37 -7.16 -23.92
C TRP A 601 37.23 -6.89 -22.95
N GLY A 602 36.96 -7.79 -22.00
CA GLY A 602 35.89 -7.59 -21.03
C GLY A 602 36.14 -6.39 -20.12
N GLU A 603 37.39 -6.19 -19.69
CA GLU A 603 37.79 -5.01 -18.92
C GLU A 603 37.71 -3.74 -19.76
N ALA A 604 38.11 -3.79 -21.02
CA ALA A 604 38.04 -2.67 -21.94
C ALA A 604 36.60 -2.19 -22.19
N LEU A 605 35.70 -3.14 -22.47
CA LEU A 605 34.27 -2.90 -22.66
C LEU A 605 33.63 -2.29 -21.41
N GLU A 606 33.87 -2.89 -20.25
CA GLU A 606 33.33 -2.39 -18.97
C GLU A 606 33.83 -0.97 -18.69
N VAL A 607 35.13 -0.68 -18.87
CA VAL A 607 35.70 0.67 -18.68
C VAL A 607 35.09 1.69 -19.64
N ALA A 608 34.93 1.33 -20.93
CA ALA A 608 34.28 2.19 -21.90
C ALA A 608 32.83 2.49 -21.50
N LYS A 609 32.12 1.49 -20.98
CA LYS A 609 30.74 1.62 -20.53
C LYS A 609 30.61 2.47 -19.27
N ILE A 610 31.47 2.26 -18.28
CA ILE A 610 31.58 3.11 -17.07
C ILE A 610 31.74 4.57 -17.47
N ASN A 611 32.66 4.87 -18.37
CA ASN A 611 32.89 6.24 -18.83
C ASN A 611 31.68 6.79 -19.60
N GLN A 612 31.02 5.98 -20.45
CA GLN A 612 29.77 6.38 -21.12
C GLN A 612 28.68 6.74 -20.09
N VAL A 613 28.55 5.98 -19.00
CA VAL A 613 27.57 6.27 -17.93
C VAL A 613 27.94 7.56 -17.19
N LEU A 614 29.21 7.74 -16.81
CA LEU A 614 29.70 8.94 -16.13
C LEU A 614 29.56 10.20 -17.00
N ASP A 615 29.78 10.12 -18.31
CA ASP A 615 29.65 11.23 -19.25
C ASP A 615 28.19 11.73 -19.34
N ARG A 616 27.21 10.87 -19.03
CA ARG A 616 25.79 11.25 -18.91
C ARG A 616 25.45 11.88 -17.55
N GLY A 617 26.39 11.88 -16.60
CA GLY A 617 26.17 12.33 -15.22
C GLY A 617 25.52 11.28 -14.30
N ASP A 618 25.39 10.05 -14.78
CA ASP A 618 24.81 8.93 -14.04
C ASP A 618 25.89 8.20 -13.22
N VAL A 619 25.47 7.42 -12.21
CA VAL A 619 26.37 6.57 -11.44
C VAL A 619 26.49 5.18 -12.09
N PRO A 620 27.70 4.71 -12.44
CA PRO A 620 27.90 3.35 -12.93
C PRO A 620 27.61 2.29 -11.86
N TRP A 621 26.86 1.27 -12.23
CA TRP A 621 26.53 0.16 -11.33
C TRP A 621 26.17 -1.10 -12.10
N CYS A 622 26.27 -2.27 -11.45
CA CYS A 622 25.96 -3.56 -12.07
C CYS A 622 25.24 -4.50 -11.10
N GLU A 623 24.38 -5.35 -11.64
CA GLU A 623 23.82 -6.54 -10.97
C GLU A 623 24.67 -7.74 -11.37
N VAL A 624 25.31 -8.40 -10.41
CA VAL A 624 26.25 -9.49 -10.71
C VAL A 624 25.85 -10.75 -9.98
N TYR A 625 25.48 -11.79 -10.74
CA TYR A 625 25.15 -13.09 -10.16
C TYR A 625 26.34 -13.70 -9.39
N PRO A 626 26.11 -14.32 -8.22
CA PRO A 626 27.16 -14.80 -7.33
C PRO A 626 28.00 -15.95 -7.91
N ASP A 627 27.42 -16.74 -8.81
CA ASP A 627 28.09 -17.81 -9.54
C ASP A 627 29.02 -17.30 -10.66
N HIS A 628 28.79 -16.09 -11.16
CA HIS A 628 29.61 -15.42 -12.18
C HIS A 628 30.93 -14.87 -11.60
N ARG A 629 31.80 -15.76 -11.10
CA ARG A 629 33.07 -15.41 -10.44
C ARG A 629 34.00 -14.53 -11.28
N ALA A 630 33.94 -14.63 -12.61
CA ALA A 630 34.72 -13.79 -13.50
C ALA A 630 34.27 -12.32 -13.43
N SER A 631 32.97 -12.06 -13.52
CA SER A 631 32.38 -10.73 -13.40
C SER A 631 32.59 -10.14 -12.01
N VAL A 632 32.38 -10.91 -10.94
CA VAL A 632 32.66 -10.45 -9.56
C VAL A 632 34.11 -10.02 -9.39
N ARG A 633 35.07 -10.79 -9.93
CA ARG A 633 36.49 -10.40 -9.91
C ARG A 633 36.77 -9.16 -10.75
N LEU A 634 36.12 -9.03 -11.92
CA LEU A 634 36.27 -7.86 -12.78
C LEU A 634 35.79 -6.60 -12.06
N GLN A 635 34.60 -6.62 -11.45
CA GLN A 635 34.08 -5.46 -10.72
C GLN A 635 34.99 -5.04 -9.57
N LYS A 636 35.45 -6.01 -8.76
CA LYS A 636 36.43 -5.74 -7.70
C LYS A 636 37.76 -5.19 -8.23
N LYS A 637 38.23 -5.71 -9.36
CA LYS A 637 39.47 -5.25 -10.01
C LYS A 637 39.36 -3.81 -10.49
N LEU A 638 38.23 -3.44 -11.10
CA LEU A 638 37.96 -2.07 -11.56
C LEU A 638 37.73 -1.09 -10.39
N GLY A 639 37.41 -1.63 -9.22
CA GLY A 639 37.26 -0.87 -7.99
C GLY A 639 35.83 -0.45 -7.69
N PHE A 640 34.85 -1.18 -8.24
CA PHE A 640 33.49 -1.15 -7.71
C PHE A 640 33.46 -1.65 -6.28
N LYS A 641 32.56 -1.08 -5.50
CA LYS A 641 32.18 -1.62 -4.22
C LYS A 641 31.08 -2.65 -4.42
N VAL A 642 31.37 -3.89 -4.04
CA VAL A 642 30.49 -5.03 -4.28
C VAL A 642 29.85 -5.46 -2.96
N THR A 643 28.52 -5.40 -2.86
CA THR A 643 27.78 -5.86 -1.68
C THR A 643 27.75 -7.41 -1.63
N PRO A 644 27.49 -8.01 -0.47
CA PRO A 644 27.02 -9.40 -0.38
C PRO A 644 25.79 -9.64 -1.27
N SER A 645 25.65 -10.85 -1.82
CA SER A 645 24.52 -11.20 -2.71
C SER A 645 23.24 -11.58 -1.97
N ASN A 646 23.30 -11.72 -0.65
CA ASN A 646 22.15 -12.05 0.20
C ASN A 646 21.41 -10.81 0.72
N GLU A 647 21.76 -9.61 0.23
CA GLU A 647 21.12 -8.34 0.61
C GLU A 647 19.96 -7.95 -0.31
N GLN A 648 19.89 -8.51 -1.52
CA GLN A 648 18.79 -8.28 -2.46
C GLN A 648 18.67 -9.42 -3.48
N CYS A 649 17.49 -9.61 -4.05
CA CYS A 649 17.23 -10.67 -5.01
C CYS A 649 16.01 -10.41 -5.90
N PHE A 650 16.02 -10.99 -7.08
CA PHE A 650 14.82 -11.13 -7.89
C PHE A 650 14.01 -12.34 -7.41
N LEU A 651 12.69 -12.18 -7.27
CA LEU A 651 11.74 -13.27 -7.10
C LEU A 651 10.91 -13.42 -8.37
N LEU A 652 10.82 -14.66 -8.85
CA LEU A 652 10.07 -15.03 -10.04
C LEU A 652 9.21 -16.28 -9.76
N ALA A 653 8.21 -16.52 -10.61
CA ALA A 653 7.52 -17.80 -10.63
C ALA A 653 8.51 -18.92 -10.97
N SER A 654 8.39 -20.07 -10.30
CA SER A 654 9.10 -21.28 -10.70
C SER A 654 8.54 -21.80 -12.03
N GLU A 655 9.40 -22.28 -12.92
CA GLU A 655 8.93 -22.99 -14.11
C GLU A 655 8.12 -24.23 -13.68
N PRO A 656 7.01 -24.57 -14.37
CA PRO A 656 6.27 -25.78 -14.05
C PRO A 656 7.19 -27.00 -14.20
N GLU A 657 7.21 -27.90 -13.22
CA GLU A 657 7.91 -29.19 -13.35
C GLU A 657 7.41 -29.87 -14.64
N PRO A 658 8.32 -30.36 -15.52
CA PRO A 658 7.89 -31.17 -16.64
C PRO A 658 7.17 -32.41 -16.08
N PRO A 659 6.07 -32.87 -16.72
CA PRO A 659 5.29 -33.98 -16.21
C PRO A 659 6.18 -35.21 -16.01
N ARG A 660 6.05 -35.84 -14.83
CA ARG A 660 6.79 -37.06 -14.45
C ARG A 660 6.62 -38.11 -15.54
N GLY A 661 7.71 -38.40 -16.25
CA GLY A 661 7.74 -39.34 -17.37
C GLY A 661 8.41 -38.80 -18.65
N SER A 662 8.76 -37.53 -18.70
CA SER A 662 9.64 -36.98 -19.75
C SER A 662 11.10 -37.02 -19.30
N VAL A 663 11.95 -37.67 -20.10
CA VAL A 663 13.40 -37.70 -19.88
C VAL A 663 13.94 -36.28 -20.12
N PRO A 664 14.62 -35.63 -19.16
CA PRO A 664 15.23 -34.32 -19.41
C PRO A 664 16.38 -34.52 -20.39
N THR A 665 16.29 -33.91 -21.57
CA THR A 665 17.43 -33.78 -22.48
C THR A 665 17.96 -32.36 -22.32
N PHE A 666 19.25 -32.27 -22.00
CA PHE A 666 20.10 -31.07 -21.93
C PHE A 666 19.99 -30.16 -20.68
N LEU A 667 20.98 -30.33 -19.78
CA LEU A 667 21.72 -29.24 -19.14
C LEU A 667 22.98 -29.82 -18.45
N MET A 668 23.99 -30.19 -19.25
CA MET A 668 25.38 -30.26 -18.80
C MET A 668 26.30 -30.03 -20.01
N GLY A 669 26.70 -28.77 -20.21
CA GLY A 669 27.89 -28.47 -20.99
C GLY A 669 29.11 -28.92 -20.19
N THR A 670 29.55 -30.17 -20.40
CA THR A 670 30.89 -30.62 -20.02
C THR A 670 31.73 -30.78 -21.28
N ALA A 671 32.93 -30.21 -21.21
CA ALA A 671 33.93 -30.09 -22.28
C ALA A 671 34.39 -31.46 -22.83
N PRO A 672 34.97 -31.51 -24.04
CA PRO A 672 35.46 -32.75 -24.61
C PRO A 672 36.80 -33.14 -23.96
N SER A 673 36.86 -34.29 -23.32
CA SER A 673 38.13 -34.96 -23.01
C SER A 673 38.28 -36.19 -23.91
N GLY A 674 39.14 -36.07 -24.93
CA GLY A 674 39.69 -37.22 -25.62
C GLY A 674 40.62 -38.01 -24.69
N GLY A 675 40.57 -39.34 -24.78
CA GLY A 675 41.43 -40.23 -24.01
C GLY A 675 41.11 -41.70 -24.26
N SER A 676 41.76 -42.26 -25.28
CA SER A 676 41.88 -43.69 -25.55
C SER A 676 42.38 -44.48 -24.32
N ALA A 677 41.81 -45.67 -24.06
CA ALA A 677 42.57 -46.93 -24.00
C ALA A 677 41.69 -48.15 -23.65
N ARG A 678 41.73 -49.12 -24.59
CA ARG A 678 41.43 -50.56 -24.54
C ARG A 678 39.99 -51.02 -24.54
#